data_AF-A0A1Y5SSX9-F1
#
_entry.id   AF-A0A1Y5SSX9-F1
#
_cell.length_a   1.000
_cell.length_b   1.000
_cell.length_c   1.000
_cell.angle_alpha   90.00
_cell.angle_beta   90.00
_cell.angle_gamma   90.00
#
_symmetry.space_group_name_H-M   'P 1'
#
loop_
_entity.id
_entity.type
_entity.pdbx_description
1 polymer ?
#
loop_
_entity_poly.entity_id
_entity_poly.type
_entity_poly.pdbx_seq_one_letter_code
_entity_poly.pdbx_strand_id
1 'polypeptide(L)'
;MRLPLAFTFLIAAATAPLLAQERPSAILVLDGSGSMWGQIDGTAKITIAQDVVQDLLTALPSEQSLGLTVYGHRRKGDCSDIETLVTPGSGTRDQIADAVRAIKPKGKTPMADAVVAAAQALRHTEEAATVILVSDGIETCAPDVCAVARKLEETGVNFTAHVVGFDVTDPEALAQMQCLADETGGTFRSAANASELAAALTTVAAAPPELEPEPEPITTTFRAVEGYVNTAFDDPVLWSLSSNGAAVFDEVQGNPVEQDLAEGAYVVTAYRLSTETELSRQFVAVGDGPIDVVVSFPKALPKARILAPDSAIAGSTLSVGWGGPNEANDNIQIGPAGEDRYLGYTYTADGNPLDLILPPHAGTYELRYVLNDRQVIATRPITLTEPELAMVHPDTVEAGSSFQVTWTGPDQSGDNIQIGPRGADSYTGYQYTSKGNPVTLIAPAEPGEYEIRYSFRDRENILRTPLTVTATALGLDFPSEVQAGQSFDVVWSGPDQGSDNIQIGPAGTDSYTNYQYTNKGNPVTLIAPAEPGDYEVRYSFRDRENILRVPLKVTAMELSLEFPSSVQGGQTIPVAWVGPNQGGDNIQIGPAGTDQYTHYIYTRDGTTVNLIAPIEPGNYEIRYSFRDRENILRMPVTVTEPDIALTAPETVAPGAQFQVGWTGPDQGGDNIQIGPVDSDSYSNYAYTRGKTPVTLTAPDTPGTYELRYKFRDRVTAMRQTIEVK
;
A
#
# COMPACT_ATOMS: atom_id res chain seq x y z
N MET A 1 -43.38 -27.79 70.40
CA MET A 1 -44.85 -27.80 70.57
C MET A 1 -45.41 -26.86 69.50
N ARG A 2 -46.15 -27.41 68.51
CA ARG A 2 -47.25 -26.82 67.67
C ARG A 2 -47.05 -25.38 67.11
N LEU A 3 -47.28 -25.02 65.85
CA LEU A 3 -48.13 -25.52 64.74
C LEU A 3 -47.82 -24.66 63.47
N PRO A 4 -47.95 -25.14 62.22
CA PRO A 4 -47.99 -24.29 61.03
C PRO A 4 -49.44 -23.95 60.63
N LEU A 5 -49.69 -22.74 60.11
CA LEU A 5 -51.00 -22.29 59.62
C LEU A 5 -51.02 -22.35 58.09
N ALA A 6 -51.89 -23.20 57.55
CA ALA A 6 -52.22 -23.28 56.12
C ALA A 6 -53.26 -22.21 55.77
N PHE A 7 -53.13 -21.58 54.59
CA PHE A 7 -54.19 -20.74 54.02
C PHE A 7 -54.57 -21.27 52.64
N THR A 8 -55.86 -21.58 52.52
CA THR A 8 -56.54 -22.25 51.42
C THR A 8 -56.89 -21.26 50.31
N PHE A 9 -56.59 -21.59 49.06
CA PHE A 9 -56.95 -20.81 47.86
C PHE A 9 -58.37 -21.17 47.41
N LEU A 10 -59.27 -20.20 47.33
CA LEU A 10 -60.65 -20.36 46.84
C LEU A 10 -60.74 -19.81 45.41
N ILE A 11 -61.02 -20.66 44.42
CA ILE A 11 -61.24 -20.28 43.01
C ILE A 11 -62.73 -19.97 42.83
N ALA A 12 -63.06 -18.73 42.47
CA ALA A 12 -64.41 -18.31 42.08
C ALA A 12 -64.46 -18.17 40.55
N ALA A 13 -65.24 -19.03 39.89
CA ALA A 13 -65.58 -18.90 38.47
C ALA A 13 -66.80 -17.95 38.34
N ALA A 14 -66.62 -16.82 37.67
CA ALA A 14 -67.71 -15.90 37.32
C ALA A 14 -68.24 -16.24 35.92
N THR A 15 -69.49 -16.68 35.84
CA THR A 15 -70.27 -16.70 34.60
C THR A 15 -70.89 -15.32 34.40
N ALA A 16 -70.51 -14.62 33.32
CA ALA A 16 -71.17 -13.37 32.93
C ALA A 16 -72.51 -13.67 32.23
N PRO A 17 -73.60 -12.93 32.52
CA PRO A 17 -74.83 -13.04 31.78
C PRO A 17 -74.70 -12.34 30.42
N LEU A 18 -75.22 -12.94 29.35
CA LEU A 18 -75.47 -12.25 28.09
C LEU A 18 -76.66 -11.30 28.30
N LEU A 19 -76.44 -9.98 28.25
CA LEU A 19 -77.54 -9.03 28.11
C LEU A 19 -77.94 -8.99 26.64
N ALA A 20 -79.20 -9.33 26.36
CA ALA A 20 -79.81 -9.07 25.06
C ALA A 20 -79.93 -7.55 24.90
N GLN A 21 -79.30 -6.99 23.87
CA GLN A 21 -79.28 -5.57 23.56
C GLN A 21 -80.70 -5.13 23.13
N GLU A 22 -81.44 -4.44 23.99
CA GLU A 22 -82.72 -3.80 23.63
C GLU A 22 -82.46 -2.73 22.58
N ARG A 23 -83.08 -2.86 21.39
CA ARG A 23 -82.93 -1.90 20.29
C ARG A 23 -83.82 -0.68 20.56
N PRO A 24 -83.33 0.55 20.35
CA PRO A 24 -84.11 1.76 20.59
C PRO A 24 -85.35 1.82 19.70
N SER A 25 -86.44 2.38 20.23
CA SER A 25 -87.69 2.59 19.49
C SER A 25 -87.52 3.74 18.48
N ALA A 26 -88.10 3.57 17.29
CA ALA A 26 -88.03 4.57 16.23
C ALA A 26 -89.41 5.04 15.75
N ILE A 27 -89.52 6.29 15.29
CA ILE A 27 -90.70 6.78 14.55
C ILE A 27 -90.27 7.35 13.21
N LEU A 28 -90.91 6.87 12.14
CA LEU A 28 -90.87 7.52 10.83
C LEU A 28 -91.85 8.70 10.83
N VAL A 29 -91.35 9.90 10.56
CA VAL A 29 -92.14 11.11 10.35
C VAL A 29 -92.20 11.38 8.85
N LEU A 30 -93.40 11.27 8.27
CA LEU A 30 -93.60 11.40 6.82
C LEU A 30 -94.38 12.68 6.49
N ASP A 31 -93.83 13.43 5.54
CA ASP A 31 -94.47 14.63 4.97
C ASP A 31 -95.69 14.24 4.11
N GLY A 32 -96.86 14.74 4.52
CA GLY A 32 -98.11 14.69 3.78
C GLY A 32 -98.61 16.09 3.42
N SER A 33 -97.73 17.10 3.31
CA SER A 33 -98.10 18.46 2.94
C SER A 33 -98.43 18.58 1.46
N GLY A 34 -99.12 19.66 1.07
CA GLY A 34 -99.58 19.83 -0.32
C GLY A 34 -98.48 19.80 -1.39
N SER A 35 -97.22 20.09 -1.06
CA SER A 35 -96.08 20.03 -1.99
C SER A 35 -95.78 18.61 -2.49
N MET A 36 -96.15 17.58 -1.71
CA MET A 36 -95.94 16.17 -2.07
C MET A 36 -96.77 15.70 -3.28
N TRP A 37 -97.66 16.55 -3.82
CA TRP A 37 -98.27 16.35 -5.15
C TRP A 37 -97.39 16.77 -6.32
N GLY A 38 -96.26 17.42 -6.08
CA GLY A 38 -95.21 17.65 -7.06
C GLY A 38 -94.74 16.34 -7.70
N GLN A 39 -94.16 16.42 -8.90
CA GLN A 39 -93.78 15.24 -9.66
C GLN A 39 -92.27 15.16 -9.87
N ILE A 40 -91.72 13.96 -9.72
CA ILE A 40 -90.37 13.58 -10.14
C ILE A 40 -90.54 12.54 -11.24
N ASP A 41 -89.96 12.77 -12.41
CA ASP A 41 -90.05 11.88 -13.58
C ASP A 41 -91.49 11.42 -13.92
N GLY A 42 -92.45 12.34 -13.76
CA GLY A 42 -93.88 12.12 -14.07
C GLY A 42 -94.69 11.39 -12.99
N THR A 43 -94.07 10.99 -11.86
CA THR A 43 -94.73 10.33 -10.73
C THR A 43 -94.82 11.30 -9.54
N ALA A 44 -95.96 11.34 -8.83
CA ALA A 44 -96.11 12.21 -7.67
C ALA A 44 -95.15 11.82 -6.53
N LYS A 45 -94.54 12.80 -5.85
CA LYS A 45 -93.61 12.59 -4.74
C LYS A 45 -94.21 11.70 -3.65
N ILE A 46 -95.47 11.91 -3.28
CA ILE A 46 -96.16 11.07 -2.31
C ILE A 46 -96.23 9.61 -2.75
N THR A 47 -96.46 9.33 -4.03
CA THR A 47 -96.51 7.97 -4.56
C THR A 47 -95.14 7.31 -4.44
N ILE A 48 -94.06 8.04 -4.77
CA ILE A 48 -92.69 7.55 -4.61
C ILE A 48 -92.37 7.28 -3.14
N ALA A 49 -92.71 8.20 -2.23
CA ALA A 49 -92.47 8.02 -0.81
C ALA A 49 -93.27 6.85 -0.23
N GLN A 50 -94.51 6.64 -0.68
CA GLN A 50 -95.35 5.50 -0.29
C GLN A 50 -94.75 4.17 -0.73
N ASP A 51 -94.20 4.08 -1.94
CA ASP A 51 -93.58 2.87 -2.46
C ASP A 51 -92.26 2.57 -1.73
N VAL A 52 -91.40 3.59 -1.57
CA VAL A 52 -90.11 3.42 -0.90
C VAL A 52 -90.27 3.03 0.58
N VAL A 53 -91.25 3.60 1.28
CA VAL A 53 -91.51 3.21 2.68
C VAL A 53 -92.03 1.78 2.77
N GLN A 54 -92.82 1.29 1.80
CA GLN A 54 -93.23 -0.11 1.75
C GLN A 54 -92.04 -1.05 1.56
N ASP A 55 -91.09 -0.70 0.69
CA ASP A 55 -89.86 -1.46 0.49
C ASP A 55 -88.99 -1.47 1.76
N LEU A 56 -88.85 -0.33 2.43
CA LEU A 56 -88.12 -0.22 3.71
C LEU A 56 -88.72 -1.13 4.79
N LEU A 57 -90.05 -1.13 4.94
CA LEU A 57 -90.73 -1.96 5.94
C LEU A 57 -90.50 -3.45 5.69
N THR A 58 -90.31 -3.86 4.44
CA THR A 58 -89.95 -5.23 4.07
C THR A 58 -88.50 -5.56 4.43
N ALA A 59 -87.58 -4.61 4.30
CA ALA A 59 -86.15 -4.80 4.55
C ALA A 59 -85.76 -4.80 6.04
N LEU A 60 -86.51 -4.10 6.90
CA LEU A 60 -86.21 -4.03 8.32
C LEU A 60 -86.44 -5.42 9.01
N PRO A 61 -85.98 -5.65 10.26
CA PRO A 61 -86.33 -6.85 11.07
C PRO A 61 -87.70 -6.78 11.80
N SER A 62 -88.49 -7.88 11.83
CA SER A 62 -89.87 -7.92 12.38
C SER A 62 -90.03 -7.39 13.80
N GLU A 63 -89.00 -7.58 14.62
CA GLU A 63 -88.96 -7.20 16.05
C GLU A 63 -88.62 -5.72 16.29
N GLN A 64 -88.29 -4.95 15.24
CA GLN A 64 -87.97 -3.53 15.39
C GLN A 64 -89.20 -2.75 15.87
N SER A 65 -89.08 -2.02 16.98
CA SER A 65 -90.11 -1.11 17.47
C SER A 65 -90.16 0.13 16.58
N LEU A 66 -91.19 0.23 15.74
CA LEU A 66 -91.36 1.31 14.76
C LEU A 66 -92.76 1.93 14.86
N GLY A 67 -92.85 3.26 14.83
CA GLY A 67 -94.11 4.00 14.72
C GLY A 67 -94.14 4.91 13.49
N LEU A 68 -95.30 5.51 13.23
CA LEU A 68 -95.52 6.43 12.11
C LEU A 68 -96.23 7.69 12.59
N THR A 69 -95.61 8.85 12.33
CA THR A 69 -96.22 10.16 12.46
C THR A 69 -96.29 10.83 11.09
N VAL A 70 -97.42 11.45 10.77
CA VAL A 70 -97.64 12.11 9.49
C VAL A 70 -98.16 13.51 9.75
N TYR A 71 -97.66 14.49 9.01
CA TYR A 71 -98.18 15.85 9.05
C TYR A 71 -98.75 16.31 7.72
N GLY A 72 -99.65 17.29 7.77
CA GLY A 72 -100.24 17.92 6.59
C GLY A 72 -101.26 17.07 5.81
N HIS A 73 -101.59 15.84 6.23
CA HIS A 73 -102.36 14.93 5.38
C HIS A 73 -103.91 15.06 5.45
N ARG A 74 -104.48 15.93 6.30
CA ARG A 74 -105.95 15.97 6.53
C ARG A 74 -106.58 17.35 6.32
N ARG A 75 -105.91 18.42 6.75
CA ARG A 75 -106.48 19.78 6.84
C ARG A 75 -105.63 20.78 6.06
N LYS A 76 -106.28 21.57 5.20
CA LYS A 76 -105.60 22.59 4.38
C LYS A 76 -105.27 23.81 5.23
N GLY A 77 -104.01 24.26 5.22
CA GLY A 77 -103.58 25.51 5.87
C GLY A 77 -103.37 25.44 7.39
N ASP A 78 -103.46 24.26 8.00
CA ASP A 78 -103.44 24.07 9.45
C ASP A 78 -102.08 23.54 9.93
N CYS A 79 -101.37 24.31 10.76
CA CYS A 79 -100.08 23.93 11.34
C CYS A 79 -100.20 22.91 12.49
N SER A 80 -101.40 22.70 13.03
CA SER A 80 -101.67 21.67 14.04
C SER A 80 -101.99 20.31 13.43
N ASP A 81 -101.87 20.15 12.10
CA ASP A 81 -102.18 18.90 11.42
C ASP A 81 -101.03 17.90 11.47
N ILE A 82 -100.77 17.39 12.68
CA ILE A 82 -99.81 16.32 12.98
C ILE A 82 -100.59 15.17 13.62
N GLU A 83 -100.32 13.94 13.21
CA GLU A 83 -100.96 12.75 13.77
C GLU A 83 -100.00 11.57 13.80
N THR A 84 -99.87 10.95 14.98
CA THR A 84 -99.25 9.64 15.11
C THR A 84 -100.27 8.57 14.74
N LEU A 85 -100.19 8.08 13.50
CA LEU A 85 -101.10 7.06 12.98
C LEU A 85 -100.82 5.67 13.56
N VAL A 86 -99.56 5.41 13.90
CA VAL A 86 -99.13 4.14 14.51
C VAL A 86 -98.18 4.47 15.64
N THR A 87 -98.56 4.10 16.86
CA THR A 87 -97.69 4.20 18.05
C THR A 87 -96.52 3.23 17.90
N PRO A 88 -95.28 3.62 18.24
CA PRO A 88 -94.13 2.73 18.16
C PRO A 88 -94.31 1.46 19.02
N GLY A 89 -94.02 0.32 18.40
CA GLY A 89 -94.08 -1.01 19.00
C GLY A 89 -93.56 -2.07 18.03
N SER A 90 -93.31 -3.29 18.53
CA SER A 90 -92.91 -4.41 17.67
C SER A 90 -94.08 -4.91 16.81
N GLY A 91 -93.80 -5.42 15.61
CA GLY A 91 -94.83 -5.99 14.73
C GLY A 91 -95.79 -4.98 14.08
N THR A 92 -95.47 -3.68 14.09
CA THR A 92 -96.33 -2.60 13.56
C THR A 92 -96.28 -2.41 12.04
N ARG A 93 -95.42 -3.13 11.33
CA ARG A 93 -95.11 -2.92 9.89
C ARG A 93 -96.33 -2.89 8.99
N ASP A 94 -97.20 -3.88 9.11
CA ASP A 94 -98.38 -3.99 8.25
C ASP A 94 -99.34 -2.82 8.50
N GLN A 95 -99.48 -2.39 9.76
CA GLN A 95 -100.28 -1.23 10.13
C GLN A 95 -99.69 0.06 9.55
N ILE A 96 -98.36 0.21 9.58
CA ILE A 96 -97.66 1.36 8.97
C ILE A 96 -97.82 1.34 7.46
N ALA A 97 -97.66 0.19 6.79
CA ALA A 97 -97.82 0.06 5.35
C ALA A 97 -99.24 0.43 4.89
N ASP A 98 -100.27 -0.02 5.62
CA ASP A 98 -101.67 0.36 5.37
C ASP A 98 -101.91 1.86 5.59
N ALA A 99 -101.37 2.42 6.68
CA ALA A 99 -101.50 3.83 7.00
C ALA A 99 -100.84 4.71 5.93
N VAL A 100 -99.63 4.38 5.50
CA VAL A 100 -98.87 5.11 4.49
C VAL A 100 -99.61 5.12 3.14
N ARG A 101 -100.14 3.97 2.70
CA ARG A 101 -100.95 3.87 1.46
C ARG A 101 -102.19 4.77 1.47
N ALA A 102 -102.74 5.06 2.64
CA ALA A 102 -103.95 5.88 2.78
C ALA A 102 -103.68 7.40 2.80
N ILE A 103 -102.41 7.84 2.88
CA ILE A 103 -102.04 9.25 2.98
C ILE A 103 -102.44 10.02 1.71
N LYS A 104 -103.10 11.17 1.90
CA LYS A 104 -103.47 12.10 0.83
C LYS A 104 -102.97 13.50 1.16
N PRO A 105 -101.95 14.02 0.47
CA PRO A 105 -101.35 15.27 0.87
C PRO A 105 -102.29 16.49 0.73
N LYS A 106 -102.28 17.43 1.70
CA LYS A 106 -103.29 18.52 1.72
C LYS A 106 -102.88 19.83 2.42
N GLY A 107 -102.04 19.75 3.44
CA GLY A 107 -101.83 20.76 4.48
C GLY A 107 -100.48 21.46 4.38
N LYS A 108 -100.08 22.11 5.48
CA LYS A 108 -98.77 22.77 5.63
C LYS A 108 -97.70 21.78 6.13
N THR A 109 -96.47 22.28 6.27
CA THR A 109 -95.26 21.52 6.66
C THR A 109 -94.79 21.94 8.07
N PRO A 110 -95.47 21.52 9.17
CA PRO A 110 -95.02 21.73 10.54
C PRO A 110 -93.97 20.68 10.96
N MET A 111 -92.82 20.70 10.30
CA MET A 111 -91.72 19.74 10.47
C MET A 111 -91.20 19.69 11.91
N ALA A 112 -90.87 20.84 12.51
CA ALA A 112 -90.30 20.91 13.85
C ALA A 112 -91.27 20.35 14.91
N ASP A 113 -92.54 20.77 14.85
CA ASP A 113 -93.58 20.28 15.76
C ASP A 113 -93.88 18.79 15.53
N ALA A 114 -93.73 18.28 14.31
CA ALA A 114 -93.89 16.86 14.01
C ALA A 114 -92.76 16.00 14.62
N VAL A 115 -91.52 16.50 14.60
CA VAL A 115 -90.41 15.84 15.30
C VAL A 115 -90.60 15.88 16.81
N VAL A 116 -91.10 16.98 17.37
CA VAL A 116 -91.47 17.05 18.81
C VAL A 116 -92.55 16.02 19.14
N ALA A 117 -93.61 15.92 18.33
CA ALA A 117 -94.68 14.95 18.54
C ALA A 117 -94.17 13.50 18.49
N ALA A 118 -93.27 13.20 17.55
CA ALA A 118 -92.62 11.90 17.45
C ALA A 118 -91.72 11.60 18.65
N ALA A 119 -90.91 12.57 19.08
CA ALA A 119 -90.06 12.44 20.27
C ALA A 119 -90.90 12.19 21.55
N GLN A 120 -92.03 12.85 21.68
CA GLN A 120 -92.97 12.63 22.80
C GLN A 120 -93.61 11.24 22.74
N ALA A 121 -94.04 10.79 21.57
CA ALA A 121 -94.59 9.45 21.38
C ALA A 121 -93.57 8.34 21.68
N LEU A 122 -92.27 8.63 21.50
CA LEU A 122 -91.16 7.75 21.86
C LEU A 122 -90.73 7.83 23.33
N ARG A 123 -91.33 8.72 24.15
CA ARG A 123 -90.87 8.98 25.53
C ARG A 123 -89.37 9.30 25.60
N HIS A 124 -88.88 10.12 24.67
CA HIS A 124 -87.44 10.45 24.50
C HIS A 124 -86.71 10.93 25.77
N THR A 125 -87.41 11.43 26.79
CA THR A 125 -86.81 11.84 28.07
C THR A 125 -86.49 10.65 29.00
N GLU A 126 -87.01 9.46 28.69
CA GLU A 126 -86.92 8.26 29.52
C GLU A 126 -86.19 7.12 28.80
N GLU A 127 -86.28 7.04 27.48
CA GLU A 127 -85.72 5.98 26.64
C GLU A 127 -84.97 6.55 25.43
N ALA A 128 -83.97 5.82 24.95
CA ALA A 128 -83.28 6.14 23.69
C ALA A 128 -84.27 6.11 22.52
N ALA A 129 -84.32 7.20 21.77
CA ALA A 129 -85.39 7.48 20.81
C ALA A 129 -84.82 7.98 19.49
N THR A 130 -85.20 7.32 18.39
CA THR A 130 -84.76 7.69 17.04
C THR A 130 -85.93 8.19 16.21
N VAL A 131 -85.80 9.38 15.62
CA VAL A 131 -86.76 9.92 14.65
C VAL A 131 -86.14 9.87 13.27
N ILE A 132 -86.89 9.40 12.28
CA ILE A 132 -86.50 9.43 10.86
C ILE A 132 -87.51 10.33 10.15
N LEU A 133 -87.10 11.52 9.76
CA LEU A 133 -87.95 12.49 9.07
C LEU A 133 -87.73 12.40 7.55
N VAL A 134 -88.81 12.33 6.77
CA VAL A 134 -88.79 12.49 5.31
C VAL A 134 -89.65 13.69 4.94
N SER A 135 -89.07 14.71 4.30
CA SER A 135 -89.78 15.93 3.91
C SER A 135 -89.34 16.47 2.56
N ASP A 136 -90.27 17.05 1.80
CA ASP A 136 -90.02 17.60 0.46
C ASP A 136 -90.01 19.13 0.39
N GLY A 137 -90.14 19.81 1.53
CA GLY A 137 -90.37 21.25 1.55
C GLY A 137 -89.83 21.97 2.78
N ILE A 138 -89.79 23.29 2.65
CA ILE A 138 -89.42 24.21 3.73
C ILE A 138 -90.44 24.15 4.89
N GLU A 139 -89.96 24.32 6.11
CA GLU A 139 -90.84 24.52 7.28
C GLU A 139 -91.71 25.78 7.06
N THR A 140 -93.03 25.66 7.23
CA THR A 140 -93.99 26.76 6.95
C THR A 140 -94.80 27.20 8.17
N CYS A 141 -94.51 26.66 9.35
CA CYS A 141 -95.29 26.82 10.57
C CYS A 141 -94.45 27.28 11.77
N ALA A 142 -93.24 26.75 11.95
CA ALA A 142 -92.34 27.15 13.04
C ALA A 142 -91.25 28.13 12.57
N PRO A 143 -90.95 29.20 13.34
CA PRO A 143 -89.97 30.20 12.94
C PRO A 143 -88.49 29.78 13.11
N ASP A 144 -88.16 28.76 13.92
CA ASP A 144 -86.78 28.29 14.15
C ASP A 144 -86.73 26.78 14.41
N VAL A 145 -86.34 26.00 13.39
CA VAL A 145 -86.22 24.53 13.45
C VAL A 145 -85.01 24.10 14.30
N CYS A 146 -83.90 24.83 14.21
CA CYS A 146 -82.66 24.53 14.91
C CYS A 146 -82.82 24.63 16.44
N ALA A 147 -83.50 25.67 16.90
CA ALA A 147 -83.75 25.87 18.34
C ALA A 147 -84.58 24.73 18.94
N VAL A 148 -85.54 24.19 18.16
CA VAL A 148 -86.33 23.01 18.58
C VAL A 148 -85.45 21.77 18.63
N ALA A 149 -84.60 21.54 17.62
CA ALA A 149 -83.67 20.41 17.56
C ALA A 149 -82.75 20.34 18.78
N ARG A 150 -82.07 21.46 19.09
CA ARG A 150 -81.18 21.58 20.25
C ARG A 150 -81.91 21.32 21.57
N LYS A 151 -83.16 21.80 21.68
CA LYS A 151 -83.97 21.58 22.87
C LYS A 151 -84.28 20.10 23.07
N LEU A 152 -84.59 19.38 21.99
CA LEU A 152 -84.87 17.93 22.04
C LEU A 152 -83.63 17.14 22.44
N GLU A 153 -82.46 17.49 21.90
CA GLU A 153 -81.19 16.88 22.30
C GLU A 153 -80.87 17.12 23.78
N GLU A 154 -81.00 18.36 24.26
CA GLU A 154 -80.76 18.71 25.67
C GLU A 154 -81.67 17.96 26.65
N THR A 155 -82.89 17.62 26.25
CA THR A 155 -83.89 16.99 27.13
C THR A 155 -83.99 15.48 26.96
N GLY A 156 -83.51 14.93 25.84
CA GLY A 156 -83.60 13.52 25.51
C GLY A 156 -82.51 12.67 26.13
N VAL A 157 -82.80 11.38 26.33
CA VAL A 157 -81.80 10.35 26.61
C VAL A 157 -81.39 9.78 25.26
N ASN A 158 -80.20 10.12 24.74
CA ASN A 158 -79.72 9.69 23.41
C ASN A 158 -80.79 9.83 22.32
N PHE A 159 -81.41 11.01 22.25
CA PHE A 159 -82.35 11.31 21.19
C PHE A 159 -81.57 11.53 19.89
N THR A 160 -82.12 11.09 18.75
CA THR A 160 -81.45 11.31 17.46
C THR A 160 -82.49 11.50 16.37
N ALA A 161 -82.39 12.58 15.59
CA ALA A 161 -83.25 12.81 14.43
C ALA A 161 -82.44 12.69 13.13
N HIS A 162 -82.66 11.61 12.38
CA HIS A 162 -82.20 11.50 11.00
C HIS A 162 -83.18 12.21 10.08
N VAL A 163 -82.67 12.97 9.10
CA VAL A 163 -83.49 13.78 8.20
C VAL A 163 -83.16 13.48 6.75
N VAL A 164 -84.18 13.14 5.96
CA VAL A 164 -84.09 12.92 4.52
C VAL A 164 -84.88 13.99 3.78
N GLY A 165 -84.17 14.90 3.11
CA GLY A 165 -84.77 15.90 2.23
C GLY A 165 -85.08 15.29 0.85
N PHE A 166 -86.36 15.13 0.51
CA PHE A 166 -86.81 14.47 -0.71
C PHE A 166 -87.18 15.46 -1.82
N ASP A 167 -86.38 15.52 -2.87
CA ASP A 167 -86.47 16.49 -3.96
C ASP A 167 -86.60 17.94 -3.45
N VAL A 168 -85.70 18.28 -2.53
CA VAL A 168 -85.55 19.62 -1.96
C VAL A 168 -84.40 20.32 -2.66
N THR A 169 -84.69 21.42 -3.34
CA THR A 169 -83.70 22.26 -4.02
C THR A 169 -83.54 23.64 -3.39
N ASP A 170 -84.44 24.01 -2.48
CA ASP A 170 -84.41 25.28 -1.77
C ASP A 170 -83.28 25.27 -0.71
N PRO A 171 -82.26 26.15 -0.81
CA PRO A 171 -81.16 26.20 0.14
C PRO A 171 -81.58 26.47 1.59
N GLU A 172 -82.66 27.23 1.81
CA GLU A 172 -83.16 27.52 3.16
C GLU A 172 -83.80 26.26 3.78
N ALA A 173 -84.57 25.52 2.99
CA ALA A 173 -85.14 24.24 3.41
C ALA A 173 -84.04 23.20 3.73
N LEU A 174 -83.01 23.10 2.87
CA LEU A 174 -81.87 22.21 3.10
C LEU A 174 -81.12 22.59 4.39
N ALA A 175 -80.89 23.87 4.64
CA ALA A 175 -80.21 24.33 5.86
C ALA A 175 -81.02 24.02 7.13
N GLN A 176 -82.35 24.21 7.11
CA GLN A 176 -83.22 23.87 8.25
C GLN A 176 -83.20 22.37 8.54
N MET A 177 -83.32 21.53 7.51
CA MET A 177 -83.30 20.07 7.63
C MET A 177 -81.94 19.54 8.10
N GLN A 178 -80.84 20.10 7.58
CA GLN A 178 -79.50 19.75 8.00
C GLN A 178 -79.26 20.12 9.46
N CYS A 179 -79.67 21.33 9.85
CA CYS A 179 -79.55 21.79 11.23
C CYS A 179 -80.31 20.91 12.23
N LEU A 180 -81.51 20.46 11.87
CA LEU A 180 -82.30 19.54 12.68
C LEU A 180 -81.58 18.21 12.96
N ALA A 181 -80.90 17.67 11.94
CA ALA A 181 -80.11 16.46 12.09
C ALA A 181 -78.84 16.71 12.91
N ASP A 182 -78.07 17.75 12.58
CA ASP A 182 -76.78 18.04 13.20
C ASP A 182 -76.92 18.36 14.70
N GLU A 183 -77.95 19.13 15.09
CA GLU A 183 -78.19 19.50 16.51
C GLU A 183 -78.69 18.33 17.37
N THR A 184 -79.09 17.20 16.77
CA THR A 184 -79.55 15.99 17.49
C THR A 184 -78.60 14.80 17.29
N GLY A 185 -77.38 15.04 16.78
CA GLY A 185 -76.41 13.99 16.48
C GLY A 185 -76.85 13.00 15.39
N GLY A 186 -77.90 13.33 14.64
CA GLY A 186 -78.43 12.55 13.54
C GLY A 186 -77.67 12.77 12.24
N THR A 187 -78.23 12.27 11.13
CA THR A 187 -77.64 12.44 9.81
C THR A 187 -78.64 13.06 8.85
N PHE A 188 -78.17 14.04 8.09
CA PHE A 188 -78.93 14.63 6.99
C PHE A 188 -78.54 13.97 5.66
N ARG A 189 -79.54 13.61 4.85
CA ARG A 189 -79.35 13.06 3.50
C ARG A 189 -80.32 13.74 2.55
N SER A 190 -79.85 14.17 1.38
CA SER A 190 -80.72 14.58 0.28
C SER A 190 -81.00 13.39 -0.64
N ALA A 191 -82.23 13.29 -1.14
CA ALA A 191 -82.64 12.29 -2.13
C ALA A 191 -83.39 12.95 -3.28
N ALA A 192 -82.86 12.90 -4.50
CA ALA A 192 -83.48 13.53 -5.67
C ALA A 192 -84.53 12.65 -6.36
N ASN A 193 -84.55 11.34 -6.09
CA ASN A 193 -85.42 10.37 -6.76
C ASN A 193 -85.70 9.16 -5.86
N ALA A 194 -86.52 8.22 -6.36
CA ALA A 194 -86.94 7.02 -5.63
C ALA A 194 -85.76 6.15 -5.14
N SER A 195 -84.74 5.94 -5.97
CA SER A 195 -83.59 5.10 -5.62
C SER A 195 -82.75 5.72 -4.51
N GLU A 196 -82.53 7.03 -4.58
CA GLU A 196 -81.79 7.76 -3.55
C GLU A 196 -82.58 7.84 -2.24
N LEU A 197 -83.91 7.98 -2.32
CA LEU A 197 -84.77 7.96 -1.13
C LEU A 197 -84.70 6.59 -0.43
N ALA A 198 -84.72 5.50 -1.20
CA ALA A 198 -84.59 4.14 -0.67
C ALA A 198 -83.22 3.90 -0.03
N ALA A 199 -82.13 4.36 -0.68
CA ALA A 199 -80.78 4.25 -0.14
C ALA A 199 -80.58 5.08 1.13
N ALA A 200 -81.09 6.32 1.14
CA ALA A 200 -81.04 7.20 2.31
C ALA A 200 -81.79 6.57 3.49
N LEU A 201 -83.02 6.09 3.27
CA LEU A 201 -83.83 5.44 4.30
C LEU A 201 -83.21 4.13 4.82
N THR A 202 -82.62 3.31 3.95
CA THR A 202 -81.91 2.09 4.38
C THR A 202 -80.70 2.42 5.25
N THR A 203 -79.96 3.48 4.90
CA THR A 203 -78.77 3.91 5.64
C THR A 203 -79.12 4.46 7.02
N VAL A 204 -80.16 5.29 7.12
CA VAL A 204 -80.58 5.90 8.40
C VAL A 204 -81.38 4.95 9.29
N ALA A 205 -81.94 3.88 8.72
CA ALA A 205 -82.66 2.85 9.48
C ALA A 205 -81.79 1.65 9.89
N ALA A 206 -80.52 1.59 9.44
CA ALA A 206 -79.56 0.62 9.92
C ALA A 206 -79.08 1.02 11.34
N ALA A 207 -79.18 0.10 12.30
CA ALA A 207 -78.79 0.32 13.70
C ALA A 207 -77.32 0.82 13.81
N PRO A 208 -76.98 1.65 14.82
CA PRO A 208 -75.62 2.17 14.98
C PRO A 208 -74.59 1.04 15.17
N PRO A 209 -73.38 1.15 14.58
CA PRO A 209 -72.32 0.16 14.80
C PRO A 209 -71.82 0.18 16.26
N GLU A 210 -71.54 -1.02 16.80
CA GLU A 210 -70.95 -1.21 18.14
C GLU A 210 -69.55 -0.58 18.24
N LEU A 211 -69.21 -0.07 19.43
CA LEU A 211 -67.92 0.54 19.78
C LEU A 211 -66.75 -0.44 19.54
N GLU A 212 -65.72 0.01 18.82
CA GLU A 212 -64.46 -0.72 18.63
C GLU A 212 -63.72 -0.92 19.98
N PRO A 213 -63.00 -2.04 20.18
CA PRO A 213 -62.16 -2.23 21.36
C PRO A 213 -60.99 -1.25 21.38
N GLU A 214 -60.63 -0.74 22.56
CA GLU A 214 -59.43 0.09 22.74
C GLU A 214 -58.17 -0.68 22.29
N PRO A 215 -57.24 -0.07 21.52
CA PRO A 215 -56.02 -0.72 21.09
C PRO A 215 -55.12 -1.07 22.29
N GLU A 216 -54.61 -2.30 22.33
CA GLU A 216 -53.66 -2.72 23.36
C GLU A 216 -52.33 -1.92 23.23
N PRO A 217 -51.70 -1.53 24.35
CA PRO A 217 -50.43 -0.82 24.31
C PRO A 217 -49.29 -1.71 23.78
N ILE A 218 -48.42 -1.11 22.96
CA ILE A 218 -47.22 -1.76 22.40
C ILE A 218 -46.02 -1.51 23.32
N THR A 219 -45.53 -2.56 23.98
CA THR A 219 -44.31 -2.49 24.79
C THR A 219 -43.10 -2.16 23.91
N THR A 220 -42.45 -1.04 24.18
CA THR A 220 -41.30 -0.54 23.43
C THR A 220 -40.09 -0.43 24.36
N THR A 221 -39.00 -1.11 24.02
CA THR A 221 -37.72 -1.02 24.71
C THR A 221 -36.79 -0.04 23.99
N PHE A 222 -36.29 0.95 24.71
CA PHE A 222 -35.26 1.88 24.23
C PHE A 222 -33.89 1.45 24.72
N ARG A 223 -32.91 1.38 23.80
CA ARG A 223 -31.54 0.99 24.11
C ARG A 223 -30.53 1.92 23.45
N ALA A 224 -29.61 2.45 24.24
CA ALA A 224 -28.49 3.25 23.75
C ALA A 224 -27.25 2.35 23.71
N VAL A 225 -26.61 2.27 22.54
CA VAL A 225 -25.46 1.41 22.30
C VAL A 225 -24.27 2.20 21.76
N GLU A 226 -23.08 1.62 21.76
CA GLU A 226 -21.87 2.26 21.24
C GLU A 226 -21.40 1.57 19.95
N GLY A 227 -21.31 2.35 18.85
CA GLY A 227 -20.93 1.83 17.54
C GLY A 227 -21.87 0.72 17.04
N TYR A 228 -21.30 -0.45 16.71
CA TYR A 228 -22.05 -1.61 16.18
C TYR A 228 -22.35 -2.68 17.24
N VAL A 229 -22.09 -2.38 18.52
CA VAL A 229 -22.34 -3.31 19.62
C VAL A 229 -23.85 -3.28 19.92
N ASN A 230 -24.52 -4.42 19.98
CA ASN A 230 -25.98 -4.48 20.24
C ASN A 230 -26.35 -4.50 21.74
N THR A 231 -25.34 -4.34 22.60
CA THR A 231 -25.47 -4.32 24.06
C THR A 231 -25.48 -2.87 24.55
N ALA A 232 -26.40 -2.55 25.46
CA ALA A 232 -26.40 -1.25 26.14
C ALA A 232 -25.10 -1.02 26.89
N PHE A 233 -24.56 0.19 26.82
CA PHE A 233 -23.46 0.60 27.70
C PHE A 233 -24.00 1.00 29.09
N ASP A 234 -23.15 0.92 30.11
CA ASP A 234 -23.54 1.14 31.52
C ASP A 234 -23.74 2.62 31.91
N ASP A 235 -23.28 3.56 31.08
CA ASP A 235 -23.45 5.00 31.34
C ASP A 235 -24.94 5.39 31.41
N PRO A 236 -25.31 6.30 32.33
CA PRO A 236 -26.68 6.75 32.44
C PRO A 236 -27.09 7.60 31.22
N VAL A 237 -28.24 7.26 30.64
CA VAL A 237 -28.87 7.95 29.51
C VAL A 237 -30.19 8.53 29.95
N LEU A 238 -30.44 9.80 29.63
CA LEU A 238 -31.75 10.44 29.75
C LEU A 238 -32.51 10.27 28.43
N TRP A 239 -33.69 9.67 28.50
CA TRP A 239 -34.57 9.44 27.37
C TRP A 239 -35.71 10.45 27.38
N SER A 240 -35.99 11.03 26.22
CA SER A 240 -37.16 11.88 25.99
C SER A 240 -37.90 11.34 24.77
N LEU A 241 -39.21 11.31 24.81
CA LEU A 241 -40.05 10.79 23.73
C LEU A 241 -41.12 11.82 23.40
N SER A 242 -41.33 12.09 22.12
CA SER A 242 -42.39 12.96 21.64
C SER A 242 -43.18 12.33 20.50
N SER A 243 -44.45 12.70 20.40
CA SER A 243 -45.37 12.33 19.32
C SER A 243 -46.11 13.59 18.86
N ASN A 244 -46.16 13.85 17.55
CA ASN A 244 -46.81 15.03 16.96
C ASN A 244 -46.43 16.38 17.62
N GLY A 245 -45.21 16.51 18.14
CA GLY A 245 -44.72 17.72 18.81
C GLY A 245 -45.12 17.86 20.29
N ALA A 246 -45.87 16.90 20.84
CA ALA A 246 -46.16 16.80 22.28
C ALA A 246 -45.22 15.77 22.95
N ALA A 247 -44.73 16.08 24.15
CA ALA A 247 -43.92 15.15 24.93
C ALA A 247 -44.80 14.00 25.45
N VAL A 248 -44.36 12.76 25.21
CA VAL A 248 -44.94 11.53 25.77
C VAL A 248 -44.32 11.26 27.14
N PHE A 249 -43.00 11.35 27.22
CA PHE A 249 -42.26 11.42 28.48
C PHE A 249 -40.97 12.23 28.26
N ASP A 250 -40.39 12.71 29.35
CA ASP A 250 -39.20 13.56 29.31
C ASP A 250 -38.24 13.17 30.44
N GLU A 251 -36.94 13.27 30.17
CA GLU A 251 -35.84 13.00 31.11
C GLU A 251 -35.89 11.67 31.90
N VAL A 252 -36.36 10.59 31.28
CA VAL A 252 -36.39 9.26 31.92
C VAL A 252 -35.01 8.63 31.90
N GLN A 253 -34.43 8.36 33.07
CA GLN A 253 -33.09 7.79 33.18
C GLN A 253 -33.09 6.26 33.13
N GLY A 254 -32.27 5.66 32.25
CA GLY A 254 -32.05 4.21 32.21
C GLY A 254 -31.38 3.75 30.91
N ASN A 255 -30.86 2.53 30.86
CA ASN A 255 -30.37 1.91 29.61
C ASN A 255 -30.29 0.37 29.76
N PRO A 256 -31.32 -0.40 29.36
CA PRO A 256 -32.50 0.01 28.59
C PRO A 256 -33.61 0.66 29.43
N VAL A 257 -34.58 1.28 28.75
CA VAL A 257 -35.87 1.77 29.31
C VAL A 257 -37.02 1.10 28.57
N GLU A 258 -38.05 0.64 29.27
CA GLU A 258 -39.26 0.08 28.67
C GLU A 258 -40.44 1.05 28.84
N GLN A 259 -41.24 1.23 27.78
CA GLN A 259 -42.43 2.07 27.79
C GLN A 259 -43.51 1.47 26.89
N ASP A 260 -44.73 1.46 27.40
CA ASP A 260 -45.93 1.10 26.65
C ASP A 260 -46.42 2.30 25.81
N LEU A 261 -46.58 2.10 24.50
CA LEU A 261 -46.94 3.14 23.53
C LEU A 261 -48.19 2.76 22.73
N ALA A 262 -49.03 3.74 22.41
CA ALA A 262 -50.08 3.56 21.41
C ALA A 262 -49.48 3.46 20.00
N GLU A 263 -50.25 2.93 19.04
CA GLU A 263 -49.83 2.98 17.64
C GLU A 263 -49.61 4.42 17.17
N GLY A 264 -48.48 4.69 16.51
CA GLY A 264 -48.15 6.04 16.09
C GLY A 264 -46.70 6.26 15.69
N ALA A 265 -46.42 7.47 15.22
CA ALA A 265 -45.08 7.93 14.91
C ALA A 265 -44.49 8.71 16.10
N TYR A 266 -43.25 8.40 16.44
CA TYR A 266 -42.55 8.96 17.59
C TYR A 266 -41.14 9.43 17.23
N VAL A 267 -40.65 10.42 17.98
CA VAL A 267 -39.25 10.83 18.01
C VAL A 267 -38.73 10.54 19.40
N VAL A 268 -37.76 9.63 19.51
CA VAL A 268 -37.02 9.40 20.75
C VAL A 268 -35.71 10.18 20.70
N THR A 269 -35.33 10.77 21.83
CA THR A 269 -34.07 11.47 22.04
C THR A 269 -33.35 10.80 23.21
N ALA A 270 -32.10 10.39 23.00
CA ALA A 270 -31.21 9.86 24.02
C ALA A 270 -30.11 10.88 24.30
N TYR A 271 -29.93 11.26 25.56
CA TYR A 271 -28.87 12.13 26.02
C TYR A 271 -27.91 11.36 26.94
N ARG A 272 -26.66 11.19 26.51
CA ARG A 272 -25.62 10.45 27.26
C ARG A 272 -24.88 11.41 28.20
N LEU A 273 -25.11 11.26 29.51
CA LEU A 273 -24.61 12.20 30.53
C LEU A 273 -23.07 12.26 30.61
N SER A 274 -22.36 11.17 30.32
CA SER A 274 -20.89 11.11 30.43
C SER A 274 -20.16 11.89 29.33
N THR A 275 -20.83 12.13 28.19
CA THR A 275 -20.25 12.79 27.01
C THR A 275 -21.03 14.03 26.57
N GLU A 276 -22.10 14.38 27.31
CA GLU A 276 -23.00 15.50 27.00
C GLU A 276 -23.49 15.49 25.53
N THR A 277 -23.70 14.29 25.00
CA THR A 277 -24.08 14.08 23.59
C THR A 277 -25.55 13.68 23.50
N GLU A 278 -26.28 14.28 22.56
CA GLU A 278 -27.68 13.99 22.26
C GLU A 278 -27.81 13.35 20.88
N LEU A 279 -28.66 12.33 20.76
CA LEU A 279 -29.05 11.72 19.49
C LEU A 279 -30.55 11.46 19.46
N SER A 280 -31.20 11.84 18.37
CA SER A 280 -32.63 11.57 18.16
C SER A 280 -32.86 10.59 17.02
N ARG A 281 -33.91 9.79 17.14
CA ARG A 281 -34.34 8.83 16.13
C ARG A 281 -35.86 8.85 16.00
N GLN A 282 -36.33 8.85 14.75
CA GLN A 282 -37.73 8.62 14.42
C GLN A 282 -38.01 7.12 14.31
N PHE A 283 -39.14 6.69 14.83
CA PHE A 283 -39.66 5.34 14.65
C PHE A 283 -41.19 5.34 14.66
N VAL A 284 -41.78 4.22 14.23
CA VAL A 284 -43.22 4.00 14.21
C VAL A 284 -43.51 2.76 15.06
N ALA A 285 -44.46 2.87 15.98
CA ALA A 285 -44.97 1.75 16.75
C ALA A 285 -46.27 1.24 16.11
N VAL A 286 -46.28 0.01 15.59
CA VAL A 286 -47.43 -0.67 14.97
C VAL A 286 -47.35 -2.18 15.25
N GLY A 287 -48.50 -2.82 15.55
CA GLY A 287 -48.66 -4.28 15.70
C GLY A 287 -48.47 -4.85 17.12
N ASP A 288 -48.66 -6.18 17.26
CA ASP A 288 -48.86 -6.86 18.56
C ASP A 288 -47.56 -7.34 19.27
N GLY A 289 -46.39 -6.75 18.95
CA GLY A 289 -45.09 -7.28 19.39
C GLY A 289 -44.19 -6.25 20.07
N PRO A 290 -43.23 -6.69 20.93
CA PRO A 290 -42.30 -5.77 21.56
C PRO A 290 -41.38 -5.12 20.52
N ILE A 291 -41.24 -3.79 20.58
CA ILE A 291 -40.40 -3.00 19.67
C ILE A 291 -39.08 -2.66 20.36
N ASP A 292 -37.93 -2.96 19.74
CA ASP A 292 -36.61 -2.55 20.25
C ASP A 292 -36.07 -1.35 19.44
N VAL A 293 -36.01 -0.19 20.08
CA VAL A 293 -35.54 1.07 19.50
C VAL A 293 -34.12 1.34 19.96
N VAL A 294 -33.17 1.07 19.06
CA VAL A 294 -31.74 1.25 19.31
C VAL A 294 -31.25 2.63 18.84
N VAL A 295 -30.59 3.38 19.73
CA VAL A 295 -29.86 4.62 19.41
C VAL A 295 -28.36 4.35 19.55
N SER A 296 -27.60 4.46 18.46
CA SER A 296 -26.15 4.19 18.46
C SER A 296 -25.34 5.47 18.60
N PHE A 297 -24.59 5.58 19.70
CA PHE A 297 -23.63 6.63 19.95
C PHE A 297 -22.27 6.31 19.31
N PRO A 298 -21.55 7.31 18.76
CA PRO A 298 -20.16 7.15 18.37
C PRO A 298 -19.31 6.72 19.56
N LYS A 299 -18.33 5.83 19.32
CA LYS A 299 -17.38 5.40 20.35
C LYS A 299 -16.56 6.60 20.84
N ALA A 300 -16.56 6.84 22.15
CA ALA A 300 -15.73 7.88 22.74
C ALA A 300 -14.24 7.55 22.55
N LEU A 301 -13.46 8.52 22.05
CA LEU A 301 -12.03 8.34 21.85
C LEU A 301 -11.27 8.46 23.16
N PRO A 302 -10.22 7.65 23.37
CA PRO A 302 -9.35 7.79 24.53
C PRO A 302 -8.64 9.16 24.52
N LYS A 303 -8.38 9.71 25.71
CA LYS A 303 -7.62 10.96 25.86
C LYS A 303 -6.13 10.70 25.65
N ALA A 304 -5.46 11.61 24.95
CA ALA A 304 -4.01 11.61 24.81
C ALA A 304 -3.40 13.00 25.05
N ARG A 305 -2.08 13.04 25.27
CA ARG A 305 -1.28 14.27 25.40
C ARG A 305 0.11 14.06 24.82
N ILE A 306 0.70 15.14 24.33
CA ILE A 306 2.05 15.18 23.76
C ILE A 306 2.88 16.20 24.55
N LEU A 307 4.10 15.83 24.91
CA LEU A 307 5.07 16.63 25.65
C LEU A 307 6.33 16.77 24.78
N ALA A 308 6.63 17.99 24.36
CA ALA A 308 7.83 18.33 23.60
C ALA A 308 8.17 19.82 23.87
N PRO A 309 9.28 20.38 23.37
CA PRO A 309 9.52 21.83 23.36
C PRO A 309 8.57 22.54 22.38
N ASP A 310 8.47 23.88 22.46
CA ASP A 310 7.66 24.69 21.54
C ASP A 310 8.36 24.92 20.19
N SER A 311 9.68 24.76 20.16
CA SER A 311 10.50 24.85 18.96
C SER A 311 11.61 23.82 18.91
N ALA A 312 12.03 23.45 17.71
CA ALA A 312 13.16 22.56 17.45
C ALA A 312 13.83 22.90 16.12
N ILE A 313 15.04 22.40 15.88
CA ILE A 313 15.76 22.63 14.62
C ILE A 313 15.21 21.67 13.56
N ALA A 314 14.90 22.15 12.36
CA ALA A 314 14.45 21.30 11.26
C ALA A 314 15.49 20.23 10.91
N GLY A 315 15.04 19.03 10.52
CA GLY A 315 15.88 17.89 10.17
C GLY A 315 16.47 17.15 11.38
N SER A 316 16.47 17.75 12.58
CA SER A 316 16.99 17.13 13.80
C SER A 316 16.09 16.04 14.37
N THR A 317 16.62 15.23 15.28
CA THR A 317 15.84 14.28 16.08
C THR A 317 15.27 14.99 17.31
N LEU A 318 13.95 14.92 17.47
CA LEU A 318 13.25 15.43 18.64
C LEU A 318 12.81 14.28 19.56
N SER A 319 13.16 14.38 20.84
CA SER A 319 12.64 13.47 21.87
C SER A 319 11.25 13.94 22.31
N VAL A 320 10.23 13.10 22.10
CA VAL A 320 8.82 13.41 22.35
C VAL A 320 8.27 12.49 23.43
N GLY A 321 7.86 13.08 24.56
CA GLY A 321 7.07 12.40 25.58
C GLY A 321 5.60 12.36 25.18
N TRP A 322 4.88 11.32 25.60
CA TRP A 322 3.45 11.21 25.31
C TRP A 322 2.69 10.53 26.45
N GLY A 323 1.37 10.70 26.47
CA GLY A 323 0.47 9.93 27.33
C GLY A 323 -0.78 9.59 26.55
N GLY A 324 -1.22 8.34 26.58
CA GLY A 324 -2.30 7.84 25.74
C GLY A 324 -2.45 6.32 25.90
N PRO A 325 -3.31 5.68 25.10
CA PRO A 325 -3.66 4.28 25.26
C PRO A 325 -2.56 3.28 24.84
N ASN A 326 -1.60 3.69 23.99
CA ASN A 326 -0.49 2.85 23.50
C ASN A 326 -0.95 1.52 22.87
N GLU A 327 -1.99 1.58 22.04
CA GLU A 327 -2.50 0.42 21.32
C GLU A 327 -1.55 0.03 20.17
N ALA A 328 -1.78 -1.13 19.58
CA ALA A 328 -1.02 -1.58 18.42
C ALA A 328 -1.16 -0.59 17.25
N ASN A 329 -0.02 -0.11 16.73
CA ASN A 329 0.08 0.90 15.67
C ASN A 329 -0.27 2.35 16.08
N ASP A 330 -0.39 2.63 17.38
CA ASP A 330 -0.38 4.00 17.85
C ASP A 330 0.96 4.66 17.49
N ASN A 331 0.90 5.89 16.99
CA ASN A 331 2.09 6.61 16.57
C ASN A 331 1.99 8.12 16.83
N ILE A 332 3.15 8.74 17.00
CA ILE A 332 3.29 10.19 17.03
C ILE A 332 3.80 10.64 15.66
N GLN A 333 3.00 11.47 14.99
CA GLN A 333 3.30 12.02 13.68
C GLN A 333 3.70 13.48 13.77
N ILE A 334 4.46 13.96 12.78
CA ILE A 334 4.65 15.38 12.51
C ILE A 334 4.16 15.71 11.09
N GLY A 335 3.34 16.74 10.98
CA GLY A 335 2.82 17.24 9.70
C GLY A 335 2.71 18.77 9.69
N PRO A 336 2.53 19.40 8.51
CA PRO A 336 2.25 20.82 8.43
C PRO A 336 1.00 21.17 9.22
N ALA A 337 1.00 22.33 9.88
CA ALA A 337 -0.15 22.76 10.69
C ALA A 337 -1.41 22.92 9.82
N GLY A 338 -2.53 22.31 10.25
CA GLY A 338 -3.81 22.38 9.55
C GLY A 338 -3.96 21.48 8.31
N GLU A 339 -2.96 20.67 7.95
CA GLU A 339 -3.04 19.70 6.85
C GLU A 339 -3.04 18.25 7.37
N ASP A 340 -3.89 17.36 6.86
CA ASP A 340 -3.98 15.97 7.37
C ASP A 340 -2.73 15.11 7.09
N ARG A 341 -1.92 15.47 6.08
CA ARG A 341 -0.70 14.70 5.74
C ARG A 341 0.36 14.78 6.84
N TYR A 342 1.05 13.67 7.06
CA TYR A 342 2.27 13.64 7.87
C TYR A 342 3.53 13.57 6.98
N LEU A 343 4.66 14.02 7.53
CA LEU A 343 5.97 14.00 6.90
C LEU A 343 6.93 13.02 7.59
N GLY A 344 6.67 12.71 8.86
CA GLY A 344 7.39 11.73 9.64
C GLY A 344 6.52 11.19 10.77
N TYR A 345 6.84 10.00 11.27
CA TYR A 345 6.17 9.40 12.41
C TYR A 345 7.11 8.41 13.12
N THR A 346 6.78 8.13 14.39
CA THR A 346 7.42 7.08 15.20
C THR A 346 6.33 6.38 16.02
N TYR A 347 6.40 5.06 16.16
CA TYR A 347 5.39 4.32 16.93
C TYR A 347 5.55 4.60 18.43
N THR A 348 4.44 4.68 19.16
CA THR A 348 4.47 4.85 20.61
C THR A 348 5.12 3.65 21.32
N ALA A 349 5.07 2.47 20.69
CA ALA A 349 5.75 1.27 21.17
C ALA A 349 7.29 1.38 21.21
N ASP A 350 7.89 2.33 20.47
CA ASP A 350 9.34 2.51 20.39
C ASP A 350 9.94 3.19 21.63
N GLY A 351 9.10 3.77 22.50
CA GLY A 351 9.55 4.34 23.78
C GLY A 351 8.70 5.51 24.28
N ASN A 352 8.93 5.90 25.54
CA ASN A 352 8.37 7.13 26.11
C ASN A 352 9.41 7.79 27.05
N PRO A 353 10.14 8.83 26.60
CA PRO A 353 9.96 9.50 25.31
C PRO A 353 10.43 8.64 24.12
N LEU A 354 9.88 8.94 22.93
CA LEU A 354 10.33 8.37 21.65
C LEU A 354 11.14 9.40 20.86
N ASP A 355 11.92 8.93 19.88
CA ASP A 355 12.69 9.78 18.99
C ASP A 355 11.95 9.98 17.66
N LEU A 356 11.68 11.23 17.31
CA LEU A 356 10.98 11.62 16.08
C LEU A 356 11.90 12.49 15.22
N ILE A 357 12.21 12.03 14.00
CA ILE A 357 12.99 12.80 13.04
C ILE A 357 12.10 13.88 12.40
N LEU A 358 12.52 15.13 12.53
CA LEU A 358 11.77 16.28 12.05
C LEU A 358 11.98 16.51 10.54
N PRO A 359 10.99 17.10 9.83
CA PRO A 359 11.16 17.57 8.46
C PRO A 359 12.33 18.56 8.32
N PRO A 360 13.01 18.62 7.17
CA PRO A 360 14.23 19.42 7.01
C PRO A 360 13.99 20.92 6.80
N HIS A 361 12.73 21.36 6.68
CA HIS A 361 12.37 22.76 6.45
C HIS A 361 11.87 23.44 7.70
N ALA A 362 12.23 24.72 7.86
CA ALA A 362 11.68 25.59 8.89
C ALA A 362 10.20 25.90 8.61
N GLY A 363 9.43 26.16 9.66
CA GLY A 363 8.01 26.49 9.53
C GLY A 363 7.16 26.07 10.73
N THR A 364 5.85 26.17 10.59
CA THR A 364 4.89 25.77 11.62
C THR A 364 4.32 24.38 11.34
N TYR A 365 4.47 23.49 12.32
CA TYR A 365 4.08 22.09 12.24
C TYR A 365 3.21 21.71 13.43
N GLU A 366 2.62 20.52 13.37
CA GLU A 366 1.85 19.92 14.44
C GLU A 366 2.33 18.50 14.71
N LEU A 367 2.54 18.20 15.98
CA LEU A 367 2.68 16.84 16.48
C LEU A 367 1.27 16.25 16.70
N ARG A 368 1.04 15.02 16.28
CA ARG A 368 -0.26 14.35 16.37
C ARG A 368 -0.10 12.98 16.99
N TYR A 369 -0.88 12.69 18.02
CA TYR A 369 -1.06 11.32 18.52
C TYR A 369 -2.14 10.68 17.66
N VAL A 370 -1.78 9.64 16.92
CA VAL A 370 -2.69 8.92 16.03
C VAL A 370 -2.95 7.53 16.61
N LEU A 371 -4.20 7.29 16.99
CA LEU A 371 -4.72 6.03 17.48
C LEU A 371 -4.89 5.04 16.32
N ASN A 372 -4.29 3.85 16.45
CA ASN A 372 -4.34 2.75 15.48
C ASN A 372 -4.09 3.20 14.02
N ASP A 373 -3.17 4.15 13.83
CA ASP A 373 -2.80 4.72 12.52
C ASP A 373 -3.96 5.34 11.70
N ARG A 374 -5.05 5.71 12.36
CA ARG A 374 -6.26 6.22 11.67
C ARG A 374 -6.78 7.53 12.23
N GLN A 375 -6.73 7.71 13.55
CA GLN A 375 -7.50 8.76 14.20
C GLN A 375 -6.62 9.61 15.11
N VAL A 376 -6.54 10.90 14.81
CA VAL A 376 -5.86 11.88 15.66
C VAL A 376 -6.67 12.09 16.94
N ILE A 377 -6.06 11.82 18.11
CA ILE A 377 -6.70 11.98 19.43
C ILE A 377 -6.02 13.02 20.33
N ALA A 378 -4.87 13.57 19.90
CA ALA A 378 -4.25 14.75 20.48
C ALA A 378 -3.36 15.46 19.45
N THR A 379 -3.31 16.79 19.50
CA THR A 379 -2.47 17.62 18.64
C THR A 379 -1.70 18.63 19.49
N ARG A 380 -0.46 18.93 19.10
CA ARG A 380 0.37 19.98 19.73
C ARG A 380 1.17 20.74 18.68
N PRO A 381 1.06 22.08 18.58
CA PRO A 381 1.86 22.85 17.63
C PRO A 381 3.35 22.86 18.00
N ILE A 382 4.20 22.97 16.99
CA ILE A 382 5.66 23.13 17.13
C ILE A 382 6.20 24.01 15.99
N THR A 383 7.15 24.90 16.30
CA THR A 383 7.84 25.72 15.30
C THR A 383 9.22 25.15 14.99
N LEU A 384 9.49 24.85 13.73
CA LEU A 384 10.82 24.43 13.29
C LEU A 384 11.64 25.63 12.83
N THR A 385 12.86 25.75 13.36
CA THR A 385 13.83 26.77 12.95
C THR A 385 14.74 26.24 11.86
N GLU A 386 15.35 27.14 11.08
CA GLU A 386 16.28 26.76 10.03
C GLU A 386 17.47 25.97 10.60
N PRO A 387 17.88 24.86 9.95
CA PRO A 387 19.09 24.15 10.31
C PRO A 387 20.32 24.92 9.83
N GLU A 388 21.42 24.80 10.57
CA GLU A 388 22.72 25.26 10.08
C GLU A 388 23.17 24.33 8.95
N LEU A 389 23.18 24.85 7.72
CA LEU A 389 23.60 24.13 6.53
C LEU A 389 24.80 24.82 5.91
N ALA A 390 25.90 24.08 5.77
CA ALA A 390 27.10 24.56 5.09
C ALA A 390 27.78 23.42 4.34
N MET A 391 28.41 23.74 3.21
CA MET A 391 29.33 22.85 2.52
C MET A 391 30.57 23.66 2.10
N VAL A 392 31.74 23.06 2.32
CA VAL A 392 33.02 23.61 1.91
C VAL A 392 33.69 22.59 1.01
N HIS A 393 33.92 22.97 -0.23
CA HIS A 393 34.60 22.21 -1.26
C HIS A 393 35.30 23.18 -2.22
N PRO A 394 36.24 22.73 -3.06
CA PRO A 394 36.84 23.57 -4.09
C PRO A 394 35.77 24.09 -5.07
N ASP A 395 35.96 25.30 -5.60
CA ASP A 395 35.09 25.86 -6.66
C ASP A 395 35.27 25.13 -8.00
N THR A 396 36.47 24.60 -8.22
CA THR A 396 36.87 23.89 -9.43
C THR A 396 37.61 22.59 -9.10
N VAL A 397 37.32 21.52 -9.82
CA VAL A 397 38.04 20.24 -9.73
C VAL A 397 38.29 19.65 -11.12
N GLU A 398 39.33 18.85 -11.26
CA GLU A 398 39.61 18.16 -12.53
C GLU A 398 38.72 16.93 -12.69
N ALA A 399 38.31 16.64 -13.92
CA ALA A 399 37.47 15.50 -14.25
C ALA A 399 38.06 14.16 -13.74
N GLY A 400 37.23 13.34 -13.11
CA GLY A 400 37.66 12.07 -12.53
C GLY A 400 38.50 12.18 -11.24
N SER A 401 38.95 13.37 -10.84
CA SER A 401 39.75 13.55 -9.62
C SER A 401 38.92 13.38 -8.34
N SER A 402 39.57 12.96 -7.24
CA SER A 402 38.94 12.93 -5.93
C SER A 402 39.09 14.26 -5.21
N PHE A 403 38.04 14.73 -4.54
CA PHE A 403 38.08 15.93 -3.72
C PHE A 403 37.27 15.75 -2.43
N GLN A 404 37.60 16.57 -1.42
CA GLN A 404 36.94 16.53 -0.12
C GLN A 404 35.80 17.55 -0.04
N VAL A 405 34.72 17.14 0.61
CA VAL A 405 33.60 18.02 0.98
C VAL A 405 33.42 17.96 2.48
N THR A 406 33.70 19.08 3.15
CA THR A 406 33.30 19.30 4.54
C THR A 406 31.85 19.79 4.54
N TRP A 407 31.04 19.31 5.49
CA TRP A 407 29.63 19.65 5.52
C TRP A 407 29.15 19.94 6.96
N THR A 408 28.07 20.70 7.07
CA THR A 408 27.31 20.92 8.30
C THR A 408 25.84 20.73 7.96
N GLY A 409 25.13 19.93 8.75
CA GLY A 409 23.73 19.61 8.51
C GLY A 409 23.17 18.61 9.52
N PRO A 410 21.94 18.12 9.28
CA PRO A 410 21.19 17.30 10.25
C PRO A 410 21.82 15.94 10.64
N ASP A 411 22.75 15.43 9.83
CA ASP A 411 23.43 14.13 9.96
C ASP A 411 22.51 12.97 10.35
N GLN A 412 21.36 12.88 9.71
CA GLN A 412 20.41 11.80 9.94
C GLN A 412 20.83 10.53 9.21
N SER A 413 20.36 9.39 9.70
CA SER A 413 20.56 8.12 9.01
C SER A 413 19.96 8.18 7.60
N GLY A 414 20.82 7.95 6.60
CA GLY A 414 20.50 8.04 5.17
C GLY A 414 20.91 9.36 4.51
N ASP A 415 21.36 10.36 5.28
CA ASP A 415 21.87 11.61 4.72
C ASP A 415 23.12 11.33 3.87
N ASN A 416 23.23 12.01 2.74
CA ASN A 416 24.34 11.84 1.82
C ASN A 416 24.70 13.13 1.08
N ILE A 417 25.98 13.27 0.74
CA ILE A 417 26.52 14.35 -0.07
C ILE A 417 26.66 13.84 -1.50
N GLN A 418 26.06 14.55 -2.45
CA GLN A 418 25.98 14.15 -3.86
C GLN A 418 26.74 15.11 -4.75
N ILE A 419 27.20 14.62 -5.91
CA ILE A 419 27.64 15.42 -7.06
C ILE A 419 26.77 15.09 -8.26
N GLY A 420 26.24 16.11 -8.94
CA GLY A 420 25.37 15.92 -10.10
C GLY A 420 25.34 17.12 -11.04
N PRO A 421 24.80 16.97 -12.26
CA PRO A 421 24.71 18.05 -13.22
C PRO A 421 23.91 19.23 -12.65
N ARG A 422 24.38 20.45 -12.87
CA ARG A 422 23.75 21.65 -12.31
C ARG A 422 22.29 21.77 -12.76
N GLY A 423 21.39 21.97 -11.80
CA GLY A 423 19.94 22.13 -12.05
C GLY A 423 19.15 20.85 -12.36
N ALA A 424 19.80 19.68 -12.40
CA ALA A 424 19.10 18.38 -12.45
C ALA A 424 18.98 17.77 -11.05
N ASP A 425 18.12 16.77 -10.85
CA ASP A 425 18.10 15.98 -9.60
C ASP A 425 18.91 14.68 -9.70
N SER A 426 19.35 14.31 -10.89
CA SER A 426 20.27 13.18 -11.08
C SER A 426 21.64 13.49 -10.47
N TYR A 427 22.31 12.45 -9.96
CA TYR A 427 23.68 12.52 -9.48
C TYR A 427 24.55 11.50 -10.22
N THR A 428 25.84 11.79 -10.31
CA THR A 428 26.88 10.91 -10.90
C THR A 428 27.66 10.16 -9.81
N GLY A 429 27.61 10.65 -8.57
CA GLY A 429 28.22 10.02 -7.41
C GLY A 429 27.69 10.60 -6.11
N TYR A 430 27.82 9.85 -5.03
CA TYR A 430 27.42 10.28 -3.68
C TYR A 430 28.25 9.58 -2.60
N GLN A 431 28.22 10.14 -1.40
CA GLN A 431 28.72 9.49 -0.18
C GLN A 431 27.79 9.77 1.00
N TYR A 432 27.52 8.75 1.81
CA TYR A 432 26.79 8.93 3.06
C TYR A 432 27.58 9.78 4.06
N THR A 433 26.90 10.65 4.80
CA THR A 433 27.50 11.47 5.87
C THR A 433 28.16 10.61 6.96
N SER A 434 27.61 9.41 7.20
CA SER A 434 28.18 8.39 8.11
C SER A 434 29.59 7.90 7.75
N LYS A 435 30.11 8.21 6.55
CA LYS A 435 31.49 7.88 6.16
C LYS A 435 32.54 8.85 6.72
N GLY A 436 32.11 9.95 7.32
CA GLY A 436 32.98 10.93 7.97
C GLY A 436 32.73 12.35 7.47
N ASN A 437 33.42 13.29 8.10
CA ASN A 437 33.39 14.70 7.74
C ASN A 437 34.83 15.24 7.83
N PRO A 438 35.50 15.51 6.69
CA PRO A 438 34.96 15.56 5.32
C PRO A 438 34.66 14.18 4.72
N VAL A 439 33.74 14.15 3.74
CA VAL A 439 33.56 13.02 2.81
C VAL A 439 34.41 13.22 1.56
N THR A 440 34.81 12.12 0.92
CA THR A 440 35.52 12.15 -0.38
C THR A 440 34.55 11.82 -1.50
N LEU A 441 34.41 12.73 -2.46
CA LEU A 441 33.69 12.52 -3.71
C LEU A 441 34.68 12.41 -4.88
N ILE A 442 34.21 11.89 -6.01
CA ILE A 442 34.98 11.80 -7.24
C ILE A 442 34.24 12.59 -8.32
N ALA A 443 34.96 13.49 -8.99
CA ALA A 443 34.43 14.28 -10.07
C ALA A 443 34.03 13.39 -11.27
N PRO A 444 32.98 13.76 -12.01
CA PRO A 444 32.63 13.14 -13.29
C PRO A 444 33.78 13.18 -14.30
N ALA A 445 33.79 12.24 -15.24
CA ALA A 445 34.78 12.21 -16.32
C ALA A 445 34.51 13.29 -17.39
N GLU A 446 33.26 13.72 -17.53
CA GLU A 446 32.86 14.78 -18.44
C GLU A 446 33.07 16.17 -17.77
N PRO A 447 33.81 17.08 -18.41
CA PRO A 447 33.92 18.47 -17.95
C PRO A 447 32.59 19.21 -18.08
N GLY A 448 32.30 20.14 -17.16
CA GLY A 448 31.08 20.92 -17.21
C GLY A 448 30.70 21.59 -15.89
N GLU A 449 29.46 22.06 -15.84
CA GLU A 449 28.87 22.70 -14.66
C GLU A 449 28.08 21.68 -13.83
N TYR A 450 28.53 21.47 -12.60
CA TYR A 450 27.96 20.55 -11.63
C TYR A 450 27.56 21.29 -10.36
N GLU A 451 26.95 20.57 -9.44
CA GLU A 451 26.68 21.05 -8.09
C GLU A 451 26.87 19.93 -7.07
N ILE A 452 27.32 20.32 -5.89
CA ILE A 452 27.34 19.49 -4.69
C ILE A 452 26.04 19.69 -3.95
N ARG A 453 25.46 18.61 -3.43
CA ARG A 453 24.17 18.64 -2.74
C ARG A 453 24.26 17.94 -1.41
N TYR A 454 23.63 18.52 -0.39
CA TYR A 454 23.28 17.79 0.83
C TYR A 454 21.88 17.19 0.62
N SER A 455 21.80 15.86 0.53
CA SER A 455 20.55 15.11 0.42
C SER A 455 20.14 14.58 1.78
N PHE A 456 19.00 15.04 2.28
CA PHE A 456 18.39 14.59 3.52
C PHE A 456 17.69 13.26 3.29
N ARG A 457 18.20 12.21 3.95
CA ARG A 457 17.65 10.85 3.97
C ARG A 457 17.37 10.24 2.59
N ASP A 458 18.16 10.63 1.60
CA ASP A 458 18.01 10.23 0.18
C ASP A 458 16.63 10.57 -0.43
N ARG A 459 15.97 11.61 0.08
CA ARG A 459 14.64 12.04 -0.38
C ARG A 459 14.63 13.45 -0.96
N GLU A 460 15.41 14.34 -0.37
CA GLU A 460 15.33 15.77 -0.69
C GLU A 460 16.69 16.46 -0.59
N ASN A 461 17.02 17.28 -1.59
CA ASN A 461 18.24 18.10 -1.59
C ASN A 461 17.97 19.43 -0.85
N ILE A 462 18.56 19.59 0.33
CA ILE A 462 18.30 20.73 1.24
C ILE A 462 19.35 21.84 1.16
N LEU A 463 20.51 21.56 0.54
CA LEU A 463 21.52 22.55 0.20
C LEU A 463 22.13 22.18 -1.15
N ARG A 464 22.40 23.18 -2.01
CA ARG A 464 23.08 23.03 -3.30
C ARG A 464 24.17 24.09 -3.42
N THR A 465 25.39 23.70 -3.80
CA THR A 465 26.50 24.61 -4.09
C THR A 465 27.13 24.28 -5.44
N PRO A 466 27.43 25.29 -6.29
CA PRO A 466 27.96 25.06 -7.64
C PRO A 466 29.40 24.53 -7.61
N LEU A 467 29.76 23.73 -8.60
CA LEU A 467 31.11 23.20 -8.83
C LEU A 467 31.40 23.16 -10.33
N THR A 468 32.54 23.69 -10.77
CA THR A 468 32.99 23.55 -12.16
C THR A 468 33.97 22.39 -12.27
N VAL A 469 33.67 21.43 -13.15
CA VAL A 469 34.56 20.32 -13.47
C VAL A 469 35.35 20.67 -14.73
N THR A 470 36.66 20.82 -14.61
CA THR A 470 37.56 21.13 -15.72
C THR A 470 38.10 19.87 -16.37
N ALA A 471 38.47 19.95 -17.64
CA ALA A 471 39.13 18.83 -18.32
C ALA A 471 40.46 18.49 -17.63
N THR A 472 40.68 17.21 -17.36
CA THR A 472 41.95 16.69 -16.84
C THR A 472 42.99 16.73 -17.94
N ALA A 473 44.20 17.17 -17.63
CA ALA A 473 45.33 17.03 -18.53
C ALA A 473 45.69 15.55 -18.65
N LEU A 474 45.12 14.86 -19.64
CA LEU A 474 45.45 13.48 -19.95
C LEU A 474 46.72 13.45 -20.80
N GLY A 475 47.66 12.59 -20.43
CA GLY A 475 48.91 12.41 -21.15
C GLY A 475 49.48 11.02 -20.98
N LEU A 476 49.99 10.45 -22.07
CA LEU A 476 50.78 9.23 -22.08
C LEU A 476 52.07 9.53 -22.83
N ASP A 477 53.20 9.30 -22.17
CA ASP A 477 54.53 9.47 -22.74
C ASP A 477 55.29 8.14 -22.68
N PHE A 478 55.63 7.63 -23.85
CA PHE A 478 56.26 6.34 -24.10
C PHE A 478 56.85 6.32 -25.52
N PRO A 479 57.78 5.40 -25.84
CA PRO A 479 58.34 5.29 -27.18
C PRO A 479 57.28 5.02 -28.25
N SER A 480 57.32 5.72 -29.39
CA SER A 480 56.36 5.49 -30.49
C SER A 480 56.52 4.13 -31.18
N GLU A 481 57.63 3.44 -30.93
CA GLU A 481 57.96 2.14 -31.50
C GLU A 481 58.68 1.25 -30.47
N VAL A 482 58.28 -0.02 -30.39
CA VAL A 482 58.89 -1.07 -29.54
C VAL A 482 58.94 -2.40 -30.28
N GLN A 483 59.86 -3.29 -29.92
CA GLN A 483 59.92 -4.64 -30.48
C GLN A 483 58.91 -5.57 -29.82
N ALA A 484 58.44 -6.58 -30.55
CA ALA A 484 57.56 -7.61 -30.03
C ALA A 484 58.13 -8.29 -28.77
N GLY A 485 57.35 -8.33 -27.68
CA GLY A 485 57.77 -8.88 -26.38
C GLY A 485 58.66 -7.95 -25.52
N GLN A 486 59.07 -6.79 -26.03
CA GLN A 486 59.87 -5.80 -25.29
C GLN A 486 59.07 -5.21 -24.14
N SER A 487 59.72 -5.00 -22.98
CA SER A 487 59.15 -4.20 -21.89
C SER A 487 59.49 -2.72 -22.08
N PHE A 488 58.52 -1.83 -21.85
CA PHE A 488 58.70 -0.39 -21.98
C PHE A 488 57.92 0.35 -20.90
N ASP A 489 58.43 1.51 -20.50
CA ASP A 489 57.81 2.35 -19.47
C ASP A 489 56.84 3.35 -20.11
N VAL A 490 55.76 3.61 -19.40
CA VAL A 490 54.73 4.59 -19.75
C VAL A 490 54.60 5.57 -18.59
N VAL A 491 55.01 6.80 -18.83
CA VAL A 491 54.70 7.94 -17.95
C VAL A 491 53.29 8.39 -18.29
N TRP A 492 52.46 8.61 -17.28
CA TRP A 492 51.05 8.94 -17.48
C TRP A 492 50.61 10.14 -16.63
N SER A 493 49.57 10.84 -17.07
CA SER A 493 48.86 11.86 -16.32
C SER A 493 47.36 11.67 -16.52
N GLY A 494 46.61 11.73 -15.43
CA GLY A 494 45.19 11.43 -15.42
C GLY A 494 44.62 11.30 -14.00
N PRO A 495 43.35 10.85 -13.88
CA PRO A 495 42.58 10.86 -12.63
C PRO A 495 43.12 10.00 -11.46
N ASP A 496 44.02 9.05 -11.72
CA ASP A 496 44.61 8.09 -10.77
C ASP A 496 43.63 7.47 -9.76
N GLN A 497 42.46 7.03 -10.24
CA GLN A 497 41.52 6.34 -9.37
C GLN A 497 41.96 4.89 -9.13
N GLY A 498 41.53 4.28 -8.01
CA GLY A 498 42.06 2.98 -7.57
C GLY A 498 41.87 1.79 -8.55
N SER A 499 41.03 1.95 -9.58
CA SER A 499 40.81 0.97 -10.66
C SER A 499 41.25 1.47 -12.04
N ASP A 500 41.89 2.63 -12.10
CA ASP A 500 42.45 3.15 -13.35
C ASP A 500 43.66 2.30 -13.76
N ASN A 501 43.79 2.08 -15.06
CA ASN A 501 44.87 1.28 -15.60
C ASN A 501 45.33 1.76 -16.98
N ILE A 502 46.62 1.55 -17.26
CA ILE A 502 47.22 1.79 -18.55
C ILE A 502 47.27 0.46 -19.30
N GLN A 503 46.71 0.44 -20.50
CA GLN A 503 46.53 -0.77 -21.31
C GLN A 503 47.33 -0.66 -22.61
N ILE A 504 47.76 -1.80 -23.16
CA ILE A 504 48.21 -1.93 -24.56
C ILE A 504 47.32 -2.94 -25.29
N GLY A 505 46.85 -2.58 -26.49
CA GLY A 505 45.95 -3.42 -27.27
C GLY A 505 45.98 -3.11 -28.78
N PRO A 506 45.41 -3.98 -29.63
CA PRO A 506 45.37 -3.77 -31.08
C PRO A 506 44.72 -2.43 -31.43
N ALA A 507 45.26 -1.69 -32.39
CA ALA A 507 44.73 -0.37 -32.75
C ALA A 507 43.26 -0.44 -33.20
N GLY A 508 42.45 0.53 -32.77
CA GLY A 508 41.03 0.62 -33.13
C GLY A 508 40.09 -0.38 -32.44
N THR A 509 40.56 -1.19 -31.48
CA THR A 509 39.71 -2.09 -30.67
C THR A 509 39.61 -1.62 -29.22
N ASP A 510 38.80 -2.29 -28.40
CA ASP A 510 38.81 -2.12 -26.93
C ASP A 510 39.50 -3.28 -26.20
N SER A 511 39.94 -4.30 -26.94
CA SER A 511 40.71 -5.40 -26.37
C SER A 511 42.13 -4.94 -26.01
N TYR A 512 42.68 -5.50 -24.93
CA TYR A 512 44.07 -5.31 -24.51
C TYR A 512 44.78 -6.66 -24.39
N THR A 513 46.09 -6.66 -24.57
CA THR A 513 46.98 -7.82 -24.40
C THR A 513 47.74 -7.76 -23.08
N ASN A 514 48.01 -6.55 -22.57
CA ASN A 514 48.68 -6.32 -21.31
C ASN A 514 48.18 -5.00 -20.69
N TYR A 515 48.22 -4.91 -19.36
CA TYR A 515 47.81 -3.71 -18.63
C TYR A 515 48.54 -3.59 -17.29
N GLN A 516 48.58 -2.39 -16.73
CA GLN A 516 49.03 -2.11 -15.36
C GLN A 516 48.14 -1.07 -14.70
N TYR A 517 47.80 -1.27 -13.43
CA TYR A 517 47.09 -0.27 -12.64
C TYR A 517 47.96 0.97 -12.38
N THR A 518 47.36 2.15 -12.43
CA THR A 518 48.07 3.43 -12.16
C THR A 518 48.65 3.48 -10.74
N ASN A 519 47.99 2.81 -9.78
CA ASN A 519 48.47 2.68 -8.39
C ASN A 519 49.79 1.90 -8.23
N LYS A 520 50.33 1.28 -9.29
CA LYS A 520 51.63 0.61 -9.28
C LYS A 520 52.81 1.57 -9.39
N GLY A 521 52.56 2.82 -9.76
CA GLY A 521 53.56 3.86 -9.87
C GLY A 521 53.42 4.66 -11.16
N ASN A 522 54.24 5.70 -11.27
CA ASN A 522 54.37 6.51 -12.47
C ASN A 522 55.88 6.76 -12.70
N PRO A 523 56.51 6.12 -13.70
CA PRO A 523 55.90 5.33 -14.78
C PRO A 523 55.39 3.94 -14.35
N VAL A 524 54.51 3.36 -15.18
CA VAL A 524 54.18 1.92 -15.18
C VAL A 524 54.89 1.19 -16.33
N THR A 525 55.24 -0.07 -16.14
CA THR A 525 55.92 -0.88 -17.17
C THR A 525 54.93 -1.84 -17.85
N LEU A 526 54.79 -1.73 -19.18
CA LEU A 526 54.02 -2.64 -20.02
C LEU A 526 54.93 -3.58 -20.82
N ILE A 527 54.36 -4.69 -21.30
CA ILE A 527 55.02 -5.64 -22.21
C ILE A 527 54.34 -5.59 -23.57
N ALA A 528 55.11 -5.32 -24.61
CA ALA A 528 54.64 -5.33 -25.99
C ALA A 528 54.14 -6.74 -26.40
N PRO A 529 53.03 -6.84 -27.15
CA PRO A 529 52.57 -8.10 -27.72
C PRO A 529 53.65 -8.83 -28.52
N ALA A 530 53.53 -10.16 -28.61
CA ALA A 530 54.47 -10.99 -29.35
C ALA A 530 54.29 -10.93 -30.88
N GLU A 531 53.16 -10.40 -31.35
CA GLU A 531 52.86 -10.24 -32.76
C GLU A 531 53.17 -8.79 -33.19
N PRO A 532 53.94 -8.58 -34.27
CA PRO A 532 54.17 -7.24 -34.83
C PRO A 532 52.88 -6.66 -35.41
N GLY A 533 52.70 -5.34 -35.30
CA GLY A 533 51.49 -4.68 -35.78
C GLY A 533 51.34 -3.25 -35.29
N ASP A 534 50.19 -2.65 -35.59
CA ASP A 534 49.77 -1.37 -35.05
C ASP A 534 48.94 -1.57 -33.78
N TYR A 535 49.39 -0.99 -32.69
CA TYR A 535 48.80 -1.07 -31.37
C TYR A 535 48.51 0.34 -30.84
N GLU A 536 47.81 0.41 -29.71
CA GLU A 536 47.58 1.64 -28.96
C GLU A 536 47.88 1.40 -27.49
N VAL A 537 48.45 2.41 -26.83
CA VAL A 537 48.49 2.50 -25.37
C VAL A 537 47.32 3.39 -24.93
N ARG A 538 46.59 2.97 -23.91
CA ARG A 538 45.33 3.60 -23.49
C ARG A 538 45.33 3.89 -22.00
N TYR A 539 44.76 5.02 -21.61
CA TYR A 539 44.36 5.26 -20.23
C TYR A 539 42.90 4.80 -20.06
N SER A 540 42.68 3.76 -19.26
CA SER A 540 41.36 3.24 -18.91
C SER A 540 40.93 3.76 -17.55
N PHE A 541 39.88 4.57 -17.53
CA PHE A 541 39.28 5.12 -16.32
C PHE A 541 38.30 4.10 -15.71
N ARG A 542 38.51 3.76 -14.44
CA ARG A 542 37.72 2.82 -13.63
C ARG A 542 37.45 1.48 -14.31
N ASP A 543 38.38 1.03 -15.15
CA ASP A 543 38.26 -0.21 -15.93
C ASP A 543 37.01 -0.29 -16.82
N ARG A 544 36.49 0.87 -17.26
CA ARG A 544 35.26 0.95 -18.07
C ARG A 544 35.42 1.76 -19.34
N GLU A 545 36.20 2.84 -19.29
CA GLU A 545 36.24 3.81 -20.37
C GLU A 545 37.67 4.17 -20.76
N ASN A 546 38.01 4.01 -22.05
CA ASN A 546 39.28 4.42 -22.62
C ASN A 546 39.26 5.92 -22.92
N ILE A 547 39.72 6.74 -21.97
CA ILE A 547 39.64 8.21 -22.01
C ILE A 547 40.82 8.87 -22.76
N LEU A 548 41.91 8.14 -23.02
CA LEU A 548 43.00 8.56 -23.89
C LEU A 548 43.55 7.35 -24.65
N ARG A 549 43.85 7.52 -25.94
CA ARG A 549 44.48 6.50 -26.81
C ARG A 549 45.64 7.15 -27.56
N VAL A 550 46.81 6.52 -27.51
CA VAL A 550 48.01 6.98 -28.22
C VAL A 550 48.59 5.81 -29.04
N PRO A 551 48.85 5.98 -30.35
CA PRO A 551 49.38 4.92 -31.20
C PRO A 551 50.77 4.42 -30.76
N LEU A 552 51.01 3.13 -30.97
CA LEU A 552 52.30 2.46 -30.76
C LEU A 552 52.56 1.47 -31.90
N LYS A 553 53.73 1.56 -32.53
CA LYS A 553 54.17 0.55 -33.50
C LYS A 553 54.90 -0.60 -32.80
N VAL A 554 54.43 -1.83 -32.98
CA VAL A 554 55.15 -3.02 -32.52
C VAL A 554 55.85 -3.65 -33.72
N THR A 555 57.18 -3.67 -33.71
CA THR A 555 57.98 -4.27 -34.79
C THR A 555 58.40 -5.70 -34.50
N ALA A 556 58.77 -6.42 -35.56
CA ALA A 556 59.28 -7.78 -35.42
C ALA A 556 60.54 -7.80 -34.56
N MET A 557 60.63 -8.81 -33.70
CA MET A 557 61.85 -9.08 -32.94
C MET A 557 62.96 -9.49 -33.92
N GLU A 558 64.04 -8.71 -33.99
CA GLU A 558 65.22 -9.06 -34.77
C GLU A 558 66.09 -10.03 -33.98
N LEU A 559 66.34 -11.22 -34.53
CA LEU A 559 67.21 -12.24 -33.96
C LEU A 559 68.31 -12.61 -34.93
N SER A 560 69.56 -12.58 -34.48
CA SER A 560 70.69 -13.13 -35.24
C SER A 560 71.77 -13.70 -34.31
N LEU A 561 72.51 -14.68 -34.84
CA LEU A 561 73.71 -15.22 -34.21
C LEU A 561 74.84 -15.21 -35.23
N GLU A 562 76.02 -14.75 -34.83
CA GLU A 562 77.23 -14.73 -35.65
C GLU A 562 78.34 -15.50 -34.94
N PHE A 563 78.83 -16.55 -35.60
CA PHE A 563 79.88 -17.44 -35.09
C PHE A 563 80.51 -18.24 -36.25
N PRO A 564 81.70 -18.83 -36.07
CA PRO A 564 82.33 -19.67 -37.09
C PRO A 564 81.49 -20.92 -37.40
N SER A 565 81.30 -21.24 -38.69
CA SER A 565 80.50 -22.41 -39.11
C SER A 565 81.15 -23.76 -38.76
N SER A 566 82.44 -23.78 -38.40
CA SER A 566 83.19 -24.96 -37.97
C SER A 566 84.20 -24.59 -36.89
N VAL A 567 84.33 -25.43 -35.85
CA VAL A 567 85.22 -25.25 -34.70
C VAL A 567 85.82 -26.59 -34.25
N GLN A 568 86.98 -26.57 -33.62
CA GLN A 568 87.58 -27.78 -33.06
C GLN A 568 86.89 -28.18 -31.74
N GLY A 569 86.88 -29.48 -31.45
CA GLY A 569 86.35 -29.98 -30.18
C GLY A 569 87.03 -29.32 -28.97
N GLY A 570 86.25 -28.91 -27.99
CA GLY A 570 86.74 -28.20 -26.79
C GLY A 570 87.14 -26.73 -26.99
N GLN A 571 87.16 -26.21 -28.22
CA GLN A 571 87.51 -24.81 -28.51
C GLN A 571 86.48 -23.83 -27.93
N THR A 572 86.92 -22.65 -27.52
CA THR A 572 86.02 -21.53 -27.18
C THR A 572 85.44 -20.90 -28.45
N ILE A 573 84.12 -20.74 -28.50
CA ILE A 573 83.37 -20.17 -29.61
C ILE A 573 82.84 -18.79 -29.20
N PRO A 574 83.37 -17.68 -29.75
CA PRO A 574 82.74 -16.39 -29.58
C PRO A 574 81.46 -16.33 -30.44
N VAL A 575 80.33 -16.09 -29.79
CA VAL A 575 79.01 -15.97 -30.43
C VAL A 575 78.51 -14.55 -30.22
N ALA A 576 78.57 -13.73 -31.26
CA ALA A 576 77.90 -12.44 -31.28
C ALA A 576 76.42 -12.65 -31.58
N TRP A 577 75.56 -11.83 -30.99
CA TRP A 577 74.13 -12.02 -31.08
C TRP A 577 73.37 -10.70 -31.10
N VAL A 578 72.24 -10.67 -31.80
CA VAL A 578 71.23 -9.62 -31.75
C VAL A 578 69.93 -10.26 -31.31
N GLY A 579 69.29 -9.66 -30.30
CA GLY A 579 68.05 -10.15 -29.74
C GLY A 579 67.66 -9.38 -28.48
N PRO A 580 66.49 -9.68 -27.90
CA PRO A 580 66.07 -9.08 -26.64
C PRO A 580 67.02 -9.51 -25.51
N ASN A 581 67.58 -8.61 -24.70
CA ASN A 581 68.47 -8.98 -23.59
C ASN A 581 67.74 -9.05 -22.23
N GLN A 582 66.76 -9.94 -22.11
CA GLN A 582 66.00 -10.10 -20.87
C GLN A 582 66.76 -11.04 -19.91
N GLY A 583 66.65 -10.81 -18.60
CA GLY A 583 67.53 -11.43 -17.58
C GLY A 583 67.57 -12.97 -17.48
N GLY A 584 66.77 -13.70 -18.27
CA GLY A 584 66.77 -15.16 -18.39
C GLY A 584 67.23 -15.70 -19.75
N ASP A 585 67.54 -14.81 -20.70
CA ASP A 585 67.88 -15.20 -22.06
C ASP A 585 69.28 -15.81 -22.10
N ASN A 586 69.45 -16.81 -22.96
CA ASN A 586 70.69 -17.58 -23.02
C ASN A 586 70.95 -18.14 -24.41
N ILE A 587 72.23 -18.37 -24.66
CA ILE A 587 72.73 -18.99 -25.88
C ILE A 587 73.34 -20.33 -25.49
N GLN A 588 73.00 -21.37 -26.26
CA GLN A 588 73.35 -22.76 -25.96
C GLN A 588 74.03 -23.42 -27.17
N ILE A 589 74.89 -24.41 -26.91
CA ILE A 589 75.39 -25.35 -27.93
C ILE A 589 75.00 -26.79 -27.57
N GLY A 590 74.45 -27.52 -28.53
CA GLY A 590 73.95 -28.88 -28.32
C GLY A 590 73.85 -29.71 -29.59
N PRO A 591 73.67 -31.05 -29.49
CA PRO A 591 73.59 -31.93 -30.66
C PRO A 591 72.46 -31.51 -31.60
N ALA A 592 72.73 -31.46 -32.90
CA ALA A 592 71.76 -31.00 -33.90
C ALA A 592 70.46 -31.84 -33.86
N GLY A 593 69.31 -31.18 -34.04
CA GLY A 593 67.99 -31.85 -34.02
C GLY A 593 67.50 -32.31 -32.64
N THR A 594 68.15 -31.92 -31.55
CA THR A 594 67.71 -32.23 -30.17
C THR A 594 67.45 -30.93 -29.38
N ASP A 595 66.91 -31.02 -28.17
CA ASP A 595 66.85 -29.89 -27.23
C ASP A 595 67.90 -30.00 -26.11
N GLN A 596 68.74 -31.04 -26.15
CA GLN A 596 69.85 -31.19 -25.22
C GLN A 596 70.94 -30.15 -25.53
N TYR A 597 71.56 -29.62 -24.48
CA TYR A 597 72.72 -28.75 -24.56
C TYR A 597 73.91 -29.35 -23.81
N THR A 598 75.11 -28.99 -24.23
CA THR A 598 76.38 -29.35 -23.59
C THR A 598 76.97 -28.18 -22.82
N HIS A 599 76.72 -26.96 -23.28
CA HIS A 599 77.10 -25.72 -22.63
C HIS A 599 76.10 -24.61 -22.97
N TYR A 600 75.85 -23.72 -22.02
CA TYR A 600 75.03 -22.53 -22.21
C TYR A 600 75.59 -21.36 -21.42
N ILE A 601 75.31 -20.14 -21.89
CA ILE A 601 75.68 -18.88 -21.22
C ILE A 601 74.51 -17.92 -21.31
N TYR A 602 74.21 -17.24 -20.20
CA TYR A 602 73.22 -16.16 -20.19
C TYR A 602 73.74 -14.92 -20.92
N THR A 603 72.86 -14.24 -21.65
CA THR A 603 73.19 -13.07 -22.48
C THR A 603 73.39 -11.76 -21.70
N ARG A 604 73.28 -11.81 -20.37
CA ARG A 604 73.23 -10.63 -19.48
C ARG A 604 74.46 -9.73 -19.55
N ASP A 605 75.62 -10.26 -19.91
CA ASP A 605 76.92 -9.59 -19.76
C ASP A 605 77.50 -9.04 -21.08
N GLY A 606 76.65 -8.79 -22.09
CA GLY A 606 77.04 -8.08 -23.31
C GLY A 606 76.50 -8.73 -24.60
N THR A 607 76.92 -8.20 -25.75
CA THR A 607 76.44 -8.63 -27.08
C THR A 607 77.23 -9.80 -27.67
N THR A 608 78.12 -10.42 -26.88
CA THR A 608 78.91 -11.59 -27.30
C THR A 608 79.13 -12.51 -26.11
N VAL A 609 78.95 -13.82 -26.32
CA VAL A 609 79.19 -14.85 -25.30
C VAL A 609 80.20 -15.87 -25.79
N ASN A 610 80.93 -16.51 -24.88
CA ASN A 610 82.00 -17.47 -25.21
C ASN A 610 81.60 -18.90 -24.88
N LEU A 611 80.91 -19.58 -25.80
CA LEU A 611 80.57 -21.00 -25.63
C LEU A 611 81.83 -21.88 -25.71
N ILE A 612 81.69 -23.14 -25.30
CA ILE A 612 82.77 -24.13 -25.36
C ILE A 612 82.24 -25.26 -26.21
N ALA A 613 82.95 -25.57 -27.29
CA ALA A 613 82.59 -26.67 -28.17
C ALA A 613 82.64 -27.99 -27.39
N PRO A 614 81.70 -28.91 -27.63
CA PRO A 614 81.79 -30.31 -27.23
C PRO A 614 83.13 -30.93 -27.64
N ILE A 615 83.62 -31.91 -26.88
CA ILE A 615 84.89 -32.58 -27.22
C ILE A 615 84.71 -33.64 -28.31
N GLU A 616 83.49 -34.15 -28.49
CA GLU A 616 83.14 -35.16 -29.49
C GLU A 616 82.81 -34.49 -30.84
N PRO A 617 83.43 -34.92 -31.95
CA PRO A 617 83.14 -34.40 -33.29
C PRO A 617 81.71 -34.70 -33.72
N GLY A 618 81.11 -33.80 -34.51
CA GLY A 618 79.77 -34.02 -35.04
C GLY A 618 79.07 -32.74 -35.50
N ASN A 619 77.78 -32.89 -35.80
CA ASN A 619 76.91 -31.78 -36.14
C ASN A 619 76.18 -31.27 -34.90
N TYR A 620 76.35 -29.99 -34.61
CA TYR A 620 75.76 -29.30 -33.47
C TYR A 620 74.97 -28.08 -33.93
N GLU A 621 74.22 -27.49 -33.02
CA GLU A 621 73.52 -26.23 -33.22
C GLU A 621 73.87 -25.26 -32.10
N ILE A 622 74.00 -23.98 -32.45
CA ILE A 622 73.96 -22.88 -31.51
C ILE A 622 72.56 -22.29 -31.52
N ARG A 623 71.99 -22.10 -30.34
CA ARG A 623 70.57 -21.75 -30.15
C ARG A 623 70.40 -20.53 -29.27
N TYR A 624 69.43 -19.70 -29.60
CA TYR A 624 68.98 -18.58 -28.77
C TYR A 624 67.66 -18.92 -28.08
N SER A 625 67.59 -18.74 -26.76
CA SER A 625 66.39 -18.94 -25.95
C SER A 625 65.97 -17.63 -25.29
N PHE A 626 64.67 -17.33 -25.33
CA PHE A 626 64.06 -16.09 -24.83
C PHE A 626 62.96 -16.40 -23.82
N ARG A 627 63.11 -15.96 -22.55
CA ARG A 627 62.15 -16.22 -21.47
C ARG A 627 61.69 -17.70 -21.44
N ASP A 628 60.38 -17.94 -21.56
CA ASP A 628 59.77 -19.30 -21.58
C ASP A 628 59.80 -19.96 -22.97
N ARG A 629 60.31 -19.26 -24.00
CA ARG A 629 60.41 -19.76 -25.37
C ARG A 629 61.82 -20.28 -25.63
N GLU A 630 61.96 -21.59 -25.54
CA GLU A 630 63.23 -22.27 -25.79
C GLU A 630 63.56 -22.33 -27.29
N ASN A 631 64.84 -22.11 -27.62
CA ASN A 631 65.42 -22.38 -28.93
C ASN A 631 64.69 -21.69 -30.12
N ILE A 632 64.31 -20.42 -29.94
CA ILE A 632 63.57 -19.62 -30.93
C ILE A 632 64.38 -19.29 -32.19
N LEU A 633 65.71 -19.38 -32.10
CA LEU A 633 66.62 -19.37 -33.25
C LEU A 633 67.61 -20.52 -33.10
N ARG A 634 67.82 -21.28 -34.18
CA ARG A 634 68.78 -22.41 -34.24
C ARG A 634 69.65 -22.24 -35.47
N MET A 635 70.97 -22.32 -35.30
CA MET A 635 71.93 -22.20 -36.39
C MET A 635 72.98 -23.33 -36.30
N PRO A 636 73.30 -24.01 -37.42
CA PRO A 636 74.19 -25.17 -37.41
C PRO A 636 75.66 -24.78 -37.20
N VAL A 637 76.41 -25.64 -36.51
CA VAL A 637 77.87 -25.57 -36.37
C VAL A 637 78.47 -26.98 -36.45
N THR A 638 79.55 -27.14 -37.20
CA THR A 638 80.30 -28.40 -37.26
C THR A 638 81.41 -28.40 -36.22
N VAL A 639 81.46 -29.43 -35.38
CA VAL A 639 82.56 -29.65 -34.43
C VAL A 639 83.49 -30.71 -35.01
N THR A 640 84.75 -30.35 -35.24
CA THR A 640 85.78 -31.26 -35.76
C THR A 640 86.57 -31.93 -34.64
N GLU A 641 87.40 -32.92 -34.98
CA GLU A 641 88.32 -33.54 -34.03
C GLU A 641 89.18 -32.51 -33.28
N PRO A 642 89.33 -32.67 -31.95
CA PRO A 642 90.18 -31.79 -31.15
C PRO A 642 91.66 -32.11 -31.42
N ASP A 643 92.50 -31.07 -31.47
CA ASP A 643 93.95 -31.23 -31.63
C ASP A 643 94.60 -31.50 -30.26
N ILE A 644 94.56 -32.77 -29.84
CA ILE A 644 95.12 -33.23 -28.56
C ILE A 644 96.31 -34.14 -28.83
N ALA A 645 97.44 -33.82 -28.20
CA ALA A 645 98.62 -34.68 -28.17
C ALA A 645 99.19 -34.73 -26.76
N LEU A 646 99.77 -35.87 -26.40
CA LEU A 646 100.55 -36.06 -25.18
C LEU A 646 101.99 -36.40 -25.57
N THR A 647 102.96 -35.94 -24.79
CA THR A 647 104.39 -36.19 -25.00
C THR A 647 105.03 -36.49 -23.66
N ALA A 648 105.32 -37.77 -23.43
CA ALA A 648 105.91 -38.28 -22.19
C ALA A 648 107.07 -39.23 -22.50
N PRO A 649 107.96 -39.50 -21.53
CA PRO A 649 108.97 -40.55 -21.66
C PRO A 649 108.32 -41.91 -21.94
N GLU A 650 108.97 -42.76 -22.73
CA GLU A 650 108.48 -44.13 -23.01
C GLU A 650 108.40 -44.97 -21.73
N THR A 651 109.32 -44.73 -20.79
CA THR A 651 109.43 -45.48 -19.54
C THR A 651 109.77 -44.56 -18.38
N VAL A 652 109.21 -44.81 -17.19
CA VAL A 652 109.49 -44.06 -15.96
C VAL A 652 109.72 -45.01 -14.78
N ALA A 653 110.58 -44.64 -13.83
CA ALA A 653 110.81 -45.47 -12.65
C ALA A 653 109.61 -45.41 -11.68
N PRO A 654 109.31 -46.48 -10.93
CA PRO A 654 108.24 -46.46 -9.93
C PRO A 654 108.41 -45.33 -8.90
N GLY A 655 107.32 -44.61 -8.60
CA GLY A 655 107.32 -43.47 -7.68
C GLY A 655 108.04 -42.20 -8.18
N ALA A 656 108.63 -42.22 -9.37
CA ALA A 656 109.38 -41.08 -9.89
C ALA A 656 108.47 -39.96 -10.41
N GLN A 657 108.92 -38.72 -10.24
CA GLN A 657 108.30 -37.58 -10.93
C GLN A 657 108.79 -37.49 -12.37
N PHE A 658 107.87 -37.25 -13.30
CA PHE A 658 108.17 -37.07 -14.73
C PHE A 658 107.31 -35.96 -15.34
N GLN A 659 107.75 -35.44 -16.48
CA GLN A 659 107.09 -34.34 -17.20
C GLN A 659 106.26 -34.89 -18.36
N VAL A 660 105.06 -34.37 -18.53
CA VAL A 660 104.18 -34.65 -19.67
C VAL A 660 103.89 -33.36 -20.41
N GLY A 661 104.49 -33.22 -21.59
CA GLY A 661 104.10 -32.21 -22.57
C GLY A 661 102.74 -32.55 -23.16
N TRP A 662 101.97 -31.53 -23.52
CA TRP A 662 100.65 -31.71 -24.12
C TRP A 662 100.24 -30.54 -25.01
N THR A 663 99.35 -30.83 -25.96
CA THR A 663 98.51 -29.87 -26.70
C THR A 663 97.04 -30.23 -26.49
N GLY A 664 96.15 -29.25 -26.53
CA GLY A 664 94.73 -29.47 -26.34
C GLY A 664 93.96 -28.17 -26.01
N PRO A 665 92.64 -28.28 -25.78
CA PRO A 665 91.75 -27.13 -25.57
C PRO A 665 92.07 -26.24 -24.36
N ASP A 666 92.71 -26.79 -23.33
CA ASP A 666 93.10 -26.09 -22.09
C ASP A 666 91.94 -25.35 -21.40
N GLN A 667 90.76 -25.95 -21.44
CA GLN A 667 89.58 -25.38 -20.78
C GLN A 667 89.69 -25.52 -19.26
N GLY A 668 88.92 -24.69 -18.55
CA GLY A 668 88.84 -24.77 -17.09
C GLY A 668 88.41 -26.17 -16.62
N GLY A 669 89.32 -26.86 -15.93
CA GLY A 669 89.13 -28.23 -15.43
C GLY A 669 89.88 -29.31 -16.21
N ASP A 670 90.52 -28.95 -17.33
CA ASP A 670 91.33 -29.88 -18.11
C ASP A 670 92.52 -30.38 -17.29
N ASN A 671 92.75 -31.69 -17.30
CA ASN A 671 93.82 -32.32 -16.54
C ASN A 671 94.40 -33.56 -17.23
N ILE A 672 95.64 -33.88 -16.89
CA ILE A 672 96.31 -35.09 -17.34
C ILE A 672 96.41 -36.05 -16.16
N GLN A 673 95.95 -37.27 -16.35
CA GLN A 673 95.93 -38.31 -15.32
C GLN A 673 96.84 -39.46 -15.71
N ILE A 674 97.44 -40.15 -14.73
CA ILE A 674 98.09 -41.46 -14.91
C ILE A 674 97.35 -42.53 -14.12
N GLY A 675 96.95 -43.61 -14.77
CA GLY A 675 96.18 -44.69 -14.15
C GLY A 675 96.34 -46.04 -14.85
N PRO A 676 95.83 -47.14 -14.25
CA PRO A 676 95.89 -48.48 -14.85
C PRO A 676 95.19 -48.51 -16.20
N VAL A 677 95.73 -49.25 -17.18
CA VAL A 677 95.11 -49.44 -18.51
C VAL A 677 93.66 -49.89 -18.38
N ASP A 678 92.78 -49.40 -19.26
CA ASP A 678 91.34 -49.77 -19.33
C ASP A 678 90.53 -49.51 -18.04
N SER A 679 91.01 -48.64 -17.15
CA SER A 679 90.30 -48.20 -15.94
C SER A 679 89.99 -46.71 -16.01
N ASP A 680 88.99 -46.19 -15.29
CA ASP A 680 88.86 -44.74 -15.07
C ASP A 680 89.56 -44.26 -13.79
N SER A 681 90.12 -45.20 -13.00
CA SER A 681 90.93 -44.86 -11.83
C SER A 681 92.26 -44.23 -12.23
N TYR A 682 92.75 -43.31 -11.40
CA TYR A 682 94.05 -42.68 -11.54
C TYR A 682 94.81 -42.73 -10.21
N SER A 683 96.13 -42.75 -10.31
CA SER A 683 97.06 -42.70 -9.17
C SER A 683 97.58 -41.28 -8.92
N ASN A 684 97.72 -40.49 -9.99
CA ASN A 684 98.16 -39.11 -9.92
C ASN A 684 97.54 -38.30 -11.09
N TYR A 685 97.38 -37.00 -10.91
CA TYR A 685 96.89 -36.10 -11.95
C TYR A 685 97.47 -34.69 -11.78
N ALA A 686 97.44 -33.92 -12.87
CA ALA A 686 97.82 -32.51 -12.89
C ALA A 686 96.89 -31.72 -13.81
N TYR A 687 96.36 -30.60 -13.31
CA TYR A 687 95.61 -29.66 -14.16
C TYR A 687 96.54 -28.98 -15.17
N THR A 688 96.06 -28.80 -16.39
CA THR A 688 96.80 -28.14 -17.47
C THR A 688 97.00 -26.65 -17.17
N ARG A 689 95.91 -25.87 -17.08
CA ARG A 689 95.90 -24.42 -16.72
C ARG A 689 97.03 -23.61 -17.40
N GLY A 690 97.23 -23.82 -18.70
CA GLY A 690 98.26 -23.14 -19.50
C GLY A 690 99.69 -23.60 -19.25
N LYS A 691 99.90 -24.67 -18.47
CA LYS A 691 101.23 -25.21 -18.14
C LYS A 691 101.51 -26.44 -18.97
N THR A 692 102.48 -26.36 -19.87
CA THR A 692 103.02 -27.52 -20.61
C THR A 692 104.55 -27.44 -20.58
N PRO A 693 105.27 -28.46 -20.07
CA PRO A 693 104.75 -29.72 -19.52
C PRO A 693 104.11 -29.58 -18.13
N VAL A 694 103.34 -30.60 -17.73
CA VAL A 694 102.89 -30.81 -16.34
C VAL A 694 103.70 -31.91 -15.66
N THR A 695 103.88 -31.81 -14.34
CA THR A 695 104.55 -32.84 -13.53
C THR A 695 103.54 -33.87 -13.03
N LEU A 696 103.82 -35.15 -13.26
CA LEU A 696 103.10 -36.28 -12.66
C LEU A 696 104.06 -37.17 -11.86
N THR A 697 103.51 -37.90 -10.88
CA THR A 697 104.23 -38.96 -10.14
C THR A 697 103.78 -40.32 -10.66
N ALA A 698 104.74 -41.17 -11.04
CA ALA A 698 104.47 -42.53 -11.49
C ALA A 698 103.98 -43.41 -10.32
N PRO A 699 103.09 -44.39 -10.57
CA PRO A 699 102.73 -45.42 -9.60
C PRO A 699 103.94 -46.13 -8.98
N ASP A 700 103.83 -46.57 -7.72
CA ASP A 700 104.90 -47.31 -7.03
C ASP A 700 105.06 -48.77 -7.51
N THR A 701 104.07 -49.28 -8.23
CA THR A 701 104.06 -50.66 -8.74
C THR A 701 104.46 -50.67 -10.22
N PRO A 702 105.52 -51.40 -10.62
CA PRO A 702 105.87 -51.58 -12.02
C PRO A 702 104.72 -52.17 -12.85
N GLY A 703 104.58 -51.73 -14.09
CA GLY A 703 103.55 -52.21 -15.02
C GLY A 703 103.24 -51.22 -16.14
N THR A 704 102.33 -51.61 -17.01
CA THR A 704 101.79 -50.75 -18.07
C THR A 704 100.67 -49.88 -17.53
N TYR A 705 100.76 -48.56 -17.77
CA TYR A 705 99.77 -47.56 -17.37
C TYR A 705 99.37 -46.69 -18.56
N GLU A 706 98.36 -45.85 -18.38
CA GLU A 706 97.92 -44.88 -19.37
C GLU A 706 97.96 -43.46 -18.81
N LEU A 707 98.46 -42.56 -19.63
CA LEU A 707 98.20 -41.13 -19.55
C LEU A 707 96.87 -40.81 -20.21
N ARG A 708 96.08 -39.96 -19.57
CA ARG A 708 94.75 -39.55 -20.06
C ARG A 708 94.63 -38.05 -20.04
N TYR A 709 94.28 -37.47 -21.20
CA TYR A 709 93.82 -36.09 -21.23
C TYR A 709 92.32 -36.07 -20.89
N LYS A 710 91.97 -35.49 -19.74
CA LYS A 710 90.60 -35.30 -19.29
C LYS A 710 90.14 -33.89 -19.61
N PHE A 711 89.17 -33.79 -20.51
CA PHE A 711 88.48 -32.55 -20.81
C PHE A 711 87.46 -32.24 -19.70
N ARG A 712 87.63 -31.07 -19.08
CA ARG A 712 86.82 -30.50 -17.99
C ARG A 712 86.50 -31.48 -16.87
N ASP A 713 87.48 -32.32 -16.53
CA ASP A 713 87.40 -33.36 -15.49
C ASP A 713 86.30 -34.43 -15.70
N ARG A 714 85.76 -34.53 -16.92
CA ARG A 714 84.63 -35.42 -17.24
C ARG A 714 85.02 -36.45 -18.28
N VAL A 715 85.36 -35.99 -19.48
CA VAL A 715 85.52 -36.85 -20.65
C VAL A 715 86.99 -37.14 -20.90
N THR A 716 87.34 -38.42 -21.03
CA THR A 716 88.69 -38.82 -21.46
C THR A 716 88.79 -38.61 -22.98
N ALA A 717 89.46 -37.54 -23.39
CA ALA A 717 89.56 -37.12 -24.79
C ALA A 717 90.71 -37.81 -25.54
N MET A 718 91.77 -38.19 -24.83
CA MET A 718 92.91 -38.92 -25.40
C MET A 718 93.50 -39.87 -24.36
N ARG A 719 94.04 -41.01 -24.81
CA ARG A 719 94.82 -41.97 -24.02
C ARG A 719 96.19 -42.20 -24.67
N GLN A 720 97.23 -42.37 -23.87
CA GLN A 720 98.57 -42.77 -24.32
C GLN A 720 99.20 -43.72 -23.30
N THR A 721 99.71 -44.86 -23.76
CA THR A 721 100.37 -45.86 -22.90
C THR A 721 101.74 -45.37 -22.41
N ILE A 722 102.12 -45.74 -21.18
CA ILE A 722 103.43 -45.50 -20.56
C ILE A 722 103.84 -46.70 -19.70
N GLU A 723 105.12 -47.08 -19.74
CA GLU A 723 105.67 -48.19 -18.96
C GLU A 723 106.32 -47.71 -17.66
N VAL A 724 105.95 -48.29 -16.53
CA VAL A 724 106.59 -48.03 -15.22
C VAL A 724 107.51 -49.21 -14.90
N LYS A 725 108.83 -49.02 -14.93
CA LYS A 725 109.81 -50.11 -14.73
C LYS A 725 111.15 -49.67 -14.17
#